data_AF-A0A117MB25-F1
#
_entry.id   AF-A0A117MB25-F1
#
_cell.length_a   1.000
_cell.length_b   1.000
_cell.length_c   1.000
_cell.angle_alpha   90.00
_cell.angle_beta   90.00
_cell.angle_gamma   90.00
#
_symmetry.space_group_name_H-M   'P 1'
#
loop_
_entity.id
_entity.type
_entity.pdbx_description
1 polymer ?
#
loop_
_entity_poly.entity_id
_entity_poly.type
_entity_poly.pdbx_seq_one_letter_code
_entity_poly.pdbx_strand_id
1 'polypeptide(L)'
;MEIALRPFKNRNLFSNHYLENQIKSAPEWGRSDHEAAFIEIKKIYEREAPFVGNLSESQLEDRLFRSLFAVILPNYEVQGATKSREYPDYAFFPDREARDRAQAKKDTDSFFKEAYAIGEVKRWDAELDRFGKDRQDKRRNPSFQIWLYLHETEPAWGILSNGAKWRLYRQERPLDVYYEVDLPAILAEGDCEAFRYFYYFFREEAFLPNEKGEVFLEEVLRGSANYAREIGENLKENVYRAMKKVAEGFIAWRENGLDPADPETRARVQRNTMILLYRFLFLLYAEGKELLDLRDEVYASSYSFDRIKKEVATRLDGPAAQGFLPIKRSLLSDLSDLFRLIDQGSRSLGIDGVISVPAYNGGLFDPEKHPDLAKWTIGDSYLAEAIDLLSRSEAAGGAGKKGGSGKGTARGGDDGANGGKGFVDYSTLEIRHLGSIYEGLLEYNLAVADEDLVVSGGKDRKWVPLAEFNRGKKKEKSFEEIGEFERAKAGDLYLTTDRGERKATGSYYTPDYIVDYIVEKTVGPVVEERWKEALLKNESLIEATLSVKVLDPAMGSGHFLVGAVEFLAGKLMEAAERDIDWGWVEDKGQFTSEWAKREAVSHSIYGVDLNELAVELAKVSLWLVTIAKDKPLSFLDHRLKQGNSLVGARLSDLISYPGEKARTVAPDQVTLPSFVSPRFLQHLIGKIRELEEIGDDSLTEIKRKEEVFEEFRNLPEYTRARAIANVHTAVYFGNEVKPTTYEGKVVKEADAVYHDLFWAVAGDEAEWRRPALSAWFREAQRIAEDRSFFHWQLEFPEVFFAGGAVKESP
;
A
#
# COMPACT_ATOMS: atom_id res chain seq x y z
N MET A 1 24.43 5.49 20.03
CA MET A 1 25.05 5.37 18.70
C MET A 1 24.45 6.48 17.88
N GLU A 2 25.24 7.48 17.51
CA GLU A 2 24.84 8.46 16.47
C GLU A 2 24.34 7.67 15.26
N ILE A 3 23.19 8.06 14.72
CA ILE A 3 22.70 7.51 13.46
C ILE A 3 23.66 8.03 12.40
N ALA A 4 24.64 7.20 12.00
CA ALA A 4 25.51 7.53 10.89
C ALA A 4 24.63 7.80 9.66
N LEU A 5 24.73 9.01 9.11
CA LEU A 5 24.08 9.36 7.85
C LEU A 5 24.51 8.33 6.79
N ARG A 6 23.52 7.68 6.16
CA ARG A 6 23.79 6.76 5.06
C ARG A 6 24.43 7.55 3.92
N PRO A 7 25.47 7.04 3.24
CA PRO A 7 26.09 7.71 2.11
C PRO A 7 25.21 7.73 0.85
N PHE A 8 24.02 7.14 0.92
CA PHE A 8 23.05 7.06 -0.16
C PHE A 8 21.63 7.25 0.36
N LYS A 9 20.74 7.66 -0.53
CA LYS A 9 19.28 7.66 -0.34
C LYS A 9 18.67 6.68 -1.33
N ASN A 10 18.28 5.51 -0.85
CA ASN A 10 17.66 4.48 -1.67
C ASN A 10 16.14 4.53 -1.50
N ARG A 11 15.42 4.94 -2.55
CA ARG A 11 13.96 4.88 -2.63
C ARG A 11 13.51 3.54 -3.19
N ASN A 12 13.85 2.44 -2.50
CA ASN A 12 13.36 1.07 -2.77
C ASN A 12 13.82 0.43 -4.08
N LEU A 13 14.80 1.01 -4.79
CA LEU A 13 15.37 0.34 -5.95
C LEU A 13 16.11 -0.94 -5.53
N PHE A 14 16.83 -0.84 -4.41
CA PHE A 14 17.51 -1.96 -3.76
C PHE A 14 17.00 -2.17 -2.34
N SER A 15 17.47 -3.22 -1.65
CA SER A 15 17.23 -3.37 -0.22
C SER A 15 18.32 -2.64 0.59
N ASN A 16 17.96 -1.77 1.55
CA ASN A 16 18.99 -1.10 2.36
C ASN A 16 19.79 -2.13 3.18
N HIS A 17 19.12 -3.17 3.70
CA HIS A 17 19.82 -4.25 4.39
C HIS A 17 20.85 -4.93 3.48
N TYR A 18 20.48 -5.19 2.21
CA TYR A 18 21.41 -5.75 1.23
C TYR A 18 22.60 -4.81 1.01
N LEU A 19 22.33 -3.52 0.78
CA LEU A 19 23.36 -2.49 0.57
C LEU A 19 24.29 -2.32 1.79
N GLU A 20 23.79 -2.46 3.01
CA GLU A 20 24.60 -2.23 4.22
C GLU A 20 25.39 -3.48 4.66
N ASN A 21 24.82 -4.67 4.44
CA ASN A 21 25.30 -5.90 5.05
C ASN A 21 25.78 -6.94 4.04
N GLN A 22 25.03 -7.15 2.96
CA GLN A 22 25.30 -8.25 2.02
C GLN A 22 26.25 -7.86 0.89
N ILE A 23 26.19 -6.60 0.43
CA ILE A 23 27.02 -6.12 -0.68
C ILE A 23 28.53 -6.24 -0.39
N LYS A 24 28.92 -6.18 0.89
CA LYS A 24 30.30 -6.37 1.37
C LYS A 24 30.86 -7.75 1.02
N SER A 25 29.99 -8.73 0.76
CA SER A 25 30.39 -10.06 0.30
C SER A 25 30.57 -10.17 -1.21
N ALA A 26 30.20 -9.13 -1.98
CA ALA A 26 30.39 -9.11 -3.41
C ALA A 26 31.91 -9.05 -3.73
N PRO A 27 32.41 -9.87 -4.67
CA PRO A 27 33.83 -9.89 -5.03
C PRO A 27 34.37 -8.52 -5.46
N GLU A 28 33.51 -7.72 -6.08
CA GLU A 28 33.84 -6.36 -6.53
C GLU A 28 34.03 -5.42 -5.35
N TRP A 29 33.21 -5.52 -4.30
CA TRP A 29 33.24 -4.61 -3.15
C TRP A 29 34.54 -4.68 -2.36
N GLY A 30 35.31 -5.77 -2.48
CA GLY A 30 36.62 -5.94 -1.85
C GLY A 30 37.78 -5.28 -2.59
N ARG A 31 37.55 -4.66 -3.76
CA ARG A 31 38.59 -4.00 -4.56
C ARG A 31 38.89 -2.57 -4.05
N SER A 32 40.02 -2.01 -4.50
CA SER A 32 40.51 -0.67 -4.15
C SER A 32 40.59 0.30 -5.34
N ASP A 33 39.97 -0.05 -6.46
CA ASP A 33 39.83 0.76 -7.68
C ASP A 33 39.16 2.13 -7.43
N HIS A 34 38.16 2.16 -6.55
CA HIS A 34 37.48 3.39 -6.12
C HIS A 34 38.42 4.46 -5.53
N GLU A 35 39.57 4.09 -4.93
CA GLU A 35 40.50 5.06 -4.30
C GLU A 35 41.15 5.99 -5.33
N ALA A 36 41.54 5.44 -6.49
CA ALA A 36 42.13 6.23 -7.57
C ALA A 36 41.09 7.16 -8.20
N ALA A 37 39.89 6.62 -8.46
CA ALA A 37 38.77 7.38 -8.98
C ALA A 37 38.33 8.49 -8.02
N PHE A 38 38.35 8.26 -6.71
CA PHE A 38 38.04 9.25 -5.68
C PHE A 38 38.96 10.47 -5.78
N ILE A 39 40.27 10.26 -5.90
CA ILE A 39 41.25 11.35 -6.01
C ILE A 39 41.01 12.16 -7.29
N GLU A 40 40.72 11.51 -8.41
CA GLU A 40 40.49 12.17 -9.69
C GLU A 40 39.17 12.97 -9.71
N ILE A 41 38.07 12.34 -9.29
CA ILE A 41 36.75 12.97 -9.21
C ILE A 41 36.76 14.12 -8.21
N LYS A 42 37.41 13.97 -7.05
CA LYS A 42 37.56 15.05 -6.08
C LYS A 42 38.26 16.27 -6.68
N LYS A 43 39.34 16.07 -7.44
CA LYS A 43 40.03 17.17 -8.15
C LYS A 43 39.13 17.86 -9.16
N ILE A 44 38.33 17.11 -9.91
CA ILE A 44 37.38 17.67 -10.87
C ILE A 44 36.35 18.53 -10.12
N TYR A 45 35.75 18.01 -9.05
CA TYR A 45 34.78 18.77 -8.24
C TYR A 45 35.38 20.01 -7.59
N GLU A 46 36.55 19.92 -6.95
CA GLU A 46 37.21 21.07 -6.31
C GLU A 46 37.54 22.17 -7.33
N ARG A 47 37.90 21.79 -8.56
CA ARG A 47 38.17 22.74 -9.65
C ARG A 47 36.91 23.46 -10.12
N GLU A 48 35.79 22.74 -10.26
CA GLU A 48 34.55 23.28 -10.81
C GLU A 48 33.62 23.90 -9.76
N ALA A 49 33.74 23.52 -8.48
CA ALA A 49 32.86 23.93 -7.38
C ALA A 49 32.60 25.45 -7.27
N PRO A 50 33.58 26.36 -7.52
CA PRO A 50 33.30 27.80 -7.50
C PRO A 50 32.37 28.30 -8.61
N PHE A 51 32.18 27.50 -9.66
CA PHE A 51 31.48 27.92 -10.88
C PHE A 51 30.12 27.25 -11.06
N VAL A 52 29.93 26.02 -10.58
CA VAL A 52 28.76 25.16 -10.88
C VAL A 52 27.41 25.84 -10.67
N GLY A 53 27.26 26.70 -9.65
CA GLY A 53 26.01 27.40 -9.36
C GLY A 53 25.57 28.45 -10.41
N ASN A 54 26.47 28.89 -11.28
CA ASN A 54 26.19 29.87 -12.34
C ASN A 54 26.27 29.28 -13.75
N LEU A 55 26.55 27.99 -13.90
CA LEU A 55 26.67 27.35 -15.21
C LEU A 55 25.28 27.03 -15.76
N SER A 56 25.08 27.30 -17.06
CA SER A 56 23.97 26.71 -17.82
C SER A 56 24.15 25.18 -17.94
N GLU A 57 23.08 24.47 -18.31
CA GLU A 57 23.09 23.00 -18.46
C GLU A 57 24.22 22.53 -19.38
N SER A 58 24.33 23.12 -20.58
CA SER A 58 25.38 22.79 -21.55
C SER A 58 26.80 23.11 -21.05
N GLN A 59 26.98 24.17 -20.24
CA GLN A 59 28.28 24.48 -19.67
C GLN A 59 28.67 23.53 -18.53
N LEU A 60 27.68 23.10 -17.72
CA LEU A 60 27.89 22.12 -16.67
C LEU A 60 28.20 20.75 -17.27
N GLU A 61 27.50 20.41 -18.36
CA GLU A 61 27.76 19.23 -19.17
C GLU A 61 29.22 19.18 -19.62
N ASP A 62 29.70 20.24 -20.29
CA ASP A 62 31.06 20.30 -20.83
C ASP A 62 32.15 20.31 -19.75
N ARG A 63 31.96 21.11 -18.69
CA ARG A 63 32.99 21.34 -17.66
C ARG A 63 33.06 20.25 -16.60
N LEU A 64 31.92 19.66 -16.23
CA LEU A 64 31.81 18.69 -15.15
C LEU A 64 31.53 17.29 -15.70
N PHE A 65 30.38 17.07 -16.33
CA PHE A 65 29.91 15.72 -16.66
C PHE A 65 30.84 14.99 -17.64
N ARG A 66 31.32 15.63 -18.71
CA ARG A 66 32.25 14.99 -19.65
C ARG A 66 33.56 14.55 -18.98
N SER A 67 34.04 15.34 -18.01
CA SER A 67 35.23 14.98 -17.22
C SER A 67 34.94 13.81 -16.27
N LEU A 68 33.76 13.77 -15.66
CA LEU A 68 33.36 12.67 -14.78
C LEU A 68 33.13 11.38 -15.58
N PHE A 69 32.39 11.44 -16.68
CA PHE A 69 32.15 10.29 -17.57
C PHE A 69 33.45 9.73 -18.15
N ALA A 70 34.46 10.54 -18.42
CA ALA A 70 35.77 10.02 -18.82
C ALA A 70 36.40 9.08 -17.78
N VAL A 71 36.05 9.23 -16.50
CA VAL A 71 36.53 8.37 -15.39
C VAL A 71 35.64 7.14 -15.21
N ILE A 72 34.31 7.29 -15.27
CA ILE A 72 33.36 6.23 -14.86
C ILE A 72 32.55 5.62 -16.02
N LEU A 73 32.33 6.33 -17.11
CA LEU A 73 31.44 5.94 -18.22
C LEU A 73 32.00 6.44 -19.56
N PRO A 74 33.18 5.96 -20.02
CA PRO A 74 33.94 6.62 -21.09
C PRO A 74 33.31 6.48 -22.49
N ASN A 75 32.46 5.47 -22.70
CA ASN A 75 31.90 5.12 -24.01
C ASN A 75 30.45 5.65 -24.15
N TYR A 76 30.29 6.96 -24.37
CA TYR A 76 28.98 7.60 -24.56
C TYR A 76 28.83 8.31 -25.90
N GLU A 77 27.57 8.52 -26.32
CA GLU A 77 27.17 9.44 -27.40
C GLU A 77 26.07 10.39 -26.95
N VAL A 78 26.00 11.54 -27.62
CA VAL A 78 25.09 12.65 -27.26
C VAL A 78 23.95 12.77 -28.28
N GLN A 79 22.72 13.00 -27.80
CA GLN A 79 21.51 13.28 -28.58
C GLN A 79 21.10 12.15 -29.56
N GLY A 80 20.64 11.01 -29.06
CA GLY A 80 19.97 9.97 -29.88
C GLY A 80 18.46 10.12 -29.90
N ALA A 81 17.77 9.89 -31.04
CA ALA A 81 16.32 10.10 -31.16
C ALA A 81 15.49 8.96 -30.55
N THR A 82 14.54 9.25 -29.67
CA THR A 82 13.49 8.31 -29.21
C THR A 82 12.35 8.18 -30.23
N LYS A 83 11.42 7.25 -29.98
CA LYS A 83 10.19 7.07 -30.79
C LYS A 83 9.31 8.32 -30.87
N SER A 84 9.30 9.15 -29.81
CA SER A 84 8.60 10.43 -29.76
C SER A 84 9.39 11.60 -30.37
N ARG A 85 10.62 11.35 -30.86
CA ARG A 85 11.60 12.34 -31.34
C ARG A 85 12.11 13.28 -30.26
N GLU A 86 12.14 12.82 -29.02
CA GLU A 86 12.90 13.45 -27.96
C GLU A 86 14.28 12.81 -27.84
N TYR A 87 15.20 13.45 -27.13
CA TYR A 87 16.60 13.04 -27.11
C TYR A 87 17.07 13.01 -25.65
N PRO A 88 17.34 11.81 -25.09
CA PRO A 88 18.18 11.71 -23.90
C PRO A 88 19.51 12.39 -24.20
N ASP A 89 20.03 13.12 -23.21
CA ASP A 89 21.30 13.81 -23.39
C ASP A 89 22.42 12.82 -23.72
N TYR A 90 22.37 11.61 -23.14
CA TYR A 90 23.39 10.59 -23.24
C TYR A 90 22.83 9.18 -23.51
N ALA A 91 23.56 8.41 -24.30
CA ALA A 91 23.47 6.96 -24.37
C ALA A 91 24.85 6.36 -24.10
N PHE A 92 24.92 5.32 -23.27
CA PHE A 92 26.15 4.66 -22.85
C PHE A 92 26.26 3.27 -23.49
N PHE A 93 27.43 2.95 -24.05
CA PHE A 93 27.69 1.77 -24.87
C PHE A 93 28.84 0.93 -24.29
N PRO A 94 28.82 -0.40 -24.48
CA PRO A 94 29.80 -1.30 -23.85
C PRO A 94 31.24 -1.10 -24.33
N ASP A 95 31.40 -0.61 -25.57
CA ASP A 95 32.70 -0.35 -26.17
C ASP A 95 32.59 0.68 -27.29
N ARG A 96 33.75 1.12 -27.76
CA ARG A 96 33.87 2.08 -28.85
C ARG A 96 33.27 1.57 -30.17
N GLU A 97 33.32 0.28 -30.44
CA GLU A 97 32.78 -0.26 -31.69
C GLU A 97 31.25 -0.25 -31.70
N ALA A 98 30.62 -0.62 -30.60
CA ALA A 98 29.17 -0.53 -30.39
C ALA A 98 28.69 0.91 -30.52
N ARG A 99 29.42 1.83 -29.90
CA ARG A 99 29.17 3.27 -30.03
C ARG A 99 29.25 3.74 -31.48
N ASP A 100 30.33 3.41 -32.19
CA ASP A 100 30.53 3.83 -33.59
C ASP A 100 29.46 3.21 -34.52
N ARG A 101 29.00 1.98 -34.24
CA ARG A 101 27.85 1.35 -34.94
C ARG A 101 26.53 2.05 -34.66
N ALA A 102 26.28 2.46 -33.42
CA ALA A 102 25.09 3.19 -33.03
C ALA A 102 25.05 4.57 -33.68
N GLN A 103 26.18 5.27 -33.72
CA GLN A 103 26.30 6.58 -34.37
C GLN A 103 25.92 6.56 -35.85
N ALA A 104 26.21 5.47 -36.56
CA ALA A 104 25.77 5.28 -37.95
C ALA A 104 24.22 5.20 -38.10
N LYS A 105 23.50 5.05 -36.98
CA LYS A 105 22.05 4.87 -36.87
C LYS A 105 21.37 5.94 -36.00
N LYS A 106 22.03 7.07 -35.75
CA LYS A 106 21.65 8.13 -34.79
C LYS A 106 20.19 8.60 -34.85
N ASP A 107 19.61 8.62 -36.04
CA ASP A 107 18.24 9.10 -36.28
C ASP A 107 17.22 7.96 -36.45
N THR A 108 17.52 6.76 -35.92
CA THR A 108 16.66 5.59 -36.01
C THR A 108 16.41 4.97 -34.64
N ASP A 109 15.28 4.29 -34.48
CA ASP A 109 14.92 3.55 -33.25
C ASP A 109 15.99 2.53 -32.82
N SER A 110 16.86 2.12 -33.75
CA SER A 110 17.96 1.18 -33.48
C SER A 110 19.18 1.79 -32.81
N PHE A 111 19.22 3.10 -32.57
CA PHE A 111 20.35 3.78 -31.92
C PHE A 111 20.62 3.20 -30.51
N PHE A 112 19.56 3.03 -29.72
CA PHE A 112 19.67 2.60 -28.33
C PHE A 112 19.83 1.09 -28.14
N LYS A 113 19.80 0.30 -29.22
CA LYS A 113 19.78 -1.16 -29.16
C LYS A 113 21.02 -1.81 -28.55
N GLU A 114 22.17 -1.17 -28.73
CA GLU A 114 23.45 -1.62 -28.16
C GLU A 114 23.83 -0.81 -26.91
N ALA A 115 23.01 0.18 -26.50
CA ALA A 115 23.25 0.95 -25.30
C ALA A 115 22.84 0.15 -24.07
N TYR A 116 23.65 0.20 -23.00
CA TYR A 116 23.33 -0.46 -21.73
C TYR A 116 22.58 0.45 -20.77
N ALA A 117 22.72 1.77 -20.94
CA ALA A 117 22.02 2.78 -20.15
C ALA A 117 21.81 4.07 -20.95
N ILE A 118 20.84 4.87 -20.52
CA ILE A 118 20.62 6.24 -20.97
C ILE A 118 20.91 7.23 -19.84
N GLY A 119 21.27 8.46 -20.18
CA GLY A 119 21.60 9.51 -19.23
C GLY A 119 20.90 10.83 -19.54
N GLU A 120 20.44 11.50 -18.49
CA GLU A 120 19.92 12.88 -18.54
C GLU A 120 20.67 13.72 -17.51
N VAL A 121 21.11 14.92 -17.91
CA VAL A 121 21.81 15.84 -17.03
C VAL A 121 21.05 17.15 -16.90
N LYS A 122 21.07 17.73 -15.70
CA LYS A 122 20.40 19.01 -15.40
C LYS A 122 21.36 20.02 -14.81
N ARG A 123 20.93 21.28 -14.79
CA ARG A 123 21.61 22.37 -14.08
C ARG A 123 21.79 22.05 -12.59
N TRP A 124 22.85 22.58 -11.99
CA TRP A 124 23.24 22.31 -10.60
C TRP A 124 22.12 22.56 -9.56
N ASP A 125 21.34 23.62 -9.76
CA ASP A 125 20.26 24.06 -8.88
C ASP A 125 18.90 23.42 -9.21
N ALA A 126 18.84 22.53 -10.22
CA ALA A 126 17.59 21.90 -10.64
C ALA A 126 17.06 20.92 -9.58
N GLU A 127 15.77 21.05 -9.27
CA GLU A 127 15.04 20.06 -8.48
C GLU A 127 14.63 18.88 -9.37
N LEU A 128 15.14 17.68 -9.08
CA LEU A 128 14.94 16.51 -9.94
C LEU A 128 13.50 15.97 -9.93
N ASP A 129 12.70 16.30 -8.91
CA ASP A 129 11.35 15.76 -8.70
C ASP A 129 10.22 16.77 -9.01
N ARG A 130 10.55 17.97 -9.52
CA ARG A 130 9.58 19.02 -9.84
C ARG A 130 9.74 19.50 -11.28
N PHE A 131 8.71 20.13 -11.84
CA PHE A 131 8.86 20.76 -13.15
C PHE A 131 9.72 22.04 -13.03
N GLY A 132 10.48 22.34 -14.07
CA GLY A 132 11.32 23.54 -14.14
C GLY A 132 10.49 24.82 -14.12
N LYS A 133 11.02 25.89 -13.48
CA LYS A 133 10.33 27.18 -13.33
C LYS A 133 10.40 28.08 -14.57
N ASP A 134 11.38 27.85 -15.46
CA ASP A 134 11.67 28.73 -16.60
C ASP A 134 11.24 28.10 -17.93
N ARG A 135 10.86 28.94 -18.91
CA ARG A 135 10.59 28.50 -20.31
C ARG A 135 11.81 27.90 -21.03
N GLN A 136 13.02 28.10 -20.49
CA GLN A 136 14.28 27.58 -21.04
C GLN A 136 14.73 26.27 -20.41
N ASP A 137 14.33 25.98 -19.16
CA ASP A 137 14.29 24.59 -18.70
C ASP A 137 13.17 23.92 -19.49
N LYS A 138 13.45 22.80 -20.14
CA LYS A 138 12.37 21.97 -20.71
C LYS A 138 11.34 21.80 -19.57
N ARG A 139 10.08 22.19 -19.80
CA ARG A 139 8.99 22.19 -18.80
C ARG A 139 8.56 20.78 -18.41
N ARG A 140 9.53 19.92 -18.10
CA ARG A 140 9.34 18.52 -17.80
C ARG A 140 10.04 18.22 -16.49
N ASN A 141 9.33 17.51 -15.63
CA ASN A 141 9.88 16.96 -14.41
C ASN A 141 11.06 16.01 -14.76
N PRO A 142 12.30 16.25 -14.28
CA PRO A 142 13.46 15.46 -14.70
C PRO A 142 13.35 13.97 -14.40
N SER A 143 12.82 13.59 -13.23
CA SER A 143 12.51 12.19 -12.89
C SER A 143 11.53 11.59 -13.88
N PHE A 144 10.48 12.33 -14.26
CA PHE A 144 9.48 11.85 -15.22
C PHE A 144 10.07 11.71 -16.63
N GLN A 145 10.94 12.64 -17.01
CA GLN A 145 11.63 12.64 -18.30
C GLN A 145 12.48 11.37 -18.48
N ILE A 146 13.34 11.03 -17.50
CA ILE A 146 14.15 9.81 -17.59
C ILE A 146 13.27 8.56 -17.58
N TRP A 147 12.17 8.56 -16.83
CA TRP A 147 11.21 7.46 -16.80
C TRP A 147 10.55 7.24 -18.18
N LEU A 148 10.10 8.31 -18.85
CA LEU A 148 9.54 8.23 -20.20
C LEU A 148 10.56 7.66 -21.19
N TYR A 149 11.81 8.13 -21.16
CA TYR A 149 12.84 7.63 -22.05
C TYR A 149 13.10 6.13 -21.86
N LEU A 150 13.10 5.65 -20.62
CA LEU A 150 13.21 4.21 -20.35
C LEU A 150 12.06 3.43 -20.98
N HIS A 151 10.84 3.97 -21.04
CA HIS A 151 9.70 3.29 -21.63
C HIS A 151 9.64 3.38 -23.17
N GLU A 152 10.35 4.36 -23.76
CA GLU A 152 10.41 4.54 -25.21
C GLU A 152 11.62 3.86 -25.88
N THR A 153 12.67 3.58 -25.11
CA THR A 153 13.95 3.03 -25.59
C THR A 153 14.17 1.58 -25.12
N GLU A 154 15.21 0.92 -25.67
CA GLU A 154 15.57 -0.47 -25.31
C GLU A 154 16.39 -0.63 -24.00
N PRO A 155 17.28 0.31 -23.61
CA PRO A 155 18.06 0.18 -22.38
C PRO A 155 17.19 0.13 -21.13
N ALA A 156 17.50 -0.81 -20.25
CA ALA A 156 16.72 -1.01 -19.03
C ALA A 156 17.14 -0.10 -17.86
N TRP A 157 18.31 0.56 -17.98
CA TRP A 157 18.89 1.41 -16.93
C TRP A 157 18.96 2.88 -17.36
N GLY A 158 18.65 3.78 -16.41
CA GLY A 158 18.70 5.22 -16.61
C GLY A 158 19.48 5.94 -15.52
N ILE A 159 20.28 6.94 -15.90
CA ILE A 159 21.06 7.79 -15.00
C ILE A 159 20.51 9.21 -15.11
N LEU A 160 20.17 9.81 -13.97
CA LEU A 160 19.75 11.21 -13.89
C LEU A 160 20.64 11.95 -12.89
N SER A 161 21.19 13.09 -13.28
CA SER A 161 22.03 13.87 -12.38
C SER A 161 21.97 15.38 -12.63
N ASN A 162 22.03 16.16 -11.56
CA ASN A 162 22.30 17.60 -11.61
C ASN A 162 23.75 17.95 -11.21
N GLY A 163 24.61 16.94 -11.11
CA GLY A 163 26.00 17.08 -10.67
C GLY A 163 26.14 17.01 -9.15
N ALA A 164 25.14 17.40 -8.36
CA ALA A 164 25.16 17.14 -6.92
C ALA A 164 24.60 15.74 -6.60
N LYS A 165 23.39 15.49 -7.09
CA LYS A 165 22.67 14.23 -6.90
C LYS A 165 22.84 13.34 -8.11
N TRP A 166 23.13 12.07 -7.87
CA TRP A 166 23.24 11.04 -8.90
C TRP A 166 22.20 9.97 -8.64
N ARG A 167 21.29 9.76 -9.60
CA ARG A 167 20.19 8.82 -9.49
C ARG A 167 20.28 7.72 -10.52
N LEU A 168 19.99 6.50 -10.09
CA LEU A 168 19.86 5.33 -10.92
C LEU A 168 18.39 4.88 -10.94
N TYR A 169 17.87 4.62 -12.13
CA TYR A 169 16.51 4.17 -12.40
C TYR A 169 16.51 2.85 -13.19
N ARG A 170 15.44 2.06 -13.00
CA ARG A 170 15.18 0.82 -13.74
C ARG A 170 13.84 0.93 -14.46
N GLN A 171 13.81 0.57 -15.75
CA GLN A 171 12.62 0.65 -16.61
C GLN A 171 11.39 -0.03 -16.00
N GLU A 172 11.57 -1.21 -15.41
CA GLU A 172 10.49 -2.02 -14.80
C GLU A 172 9.99 -1.47 -13.45
N ARG A 173 10.53 -0.35 -12.95
CA ARG A 173 10.19 0.21 -11.64
C ARG A 173 9.40 1.52 -11.76
N PRO A 174 8.52 1.82 -10.79
CA PRO A 174 7.79 3.09 -10.75
C PRO A 174 8.72 4.31 -10.72
N LEU A 175 8.18 5.46 -11.15
CA LEU A 175 8.88 6.74 -11.24
C LEU A 175 9.60 7.16 -9.94
N ASP A 176 9.01 6.90 -8.79
CA ASP A 176 9.55 7.31 -7.49
C ASP A 176 10.53 6.29 -6.88
N VAL A 177 10.88 5.24 -7.64
CA VAL A 177 11.79 4.18 -7.22
C VAL A 177 13.17 4.38 -7.86
N TYR A 178 14.14 4.81 -7.05
CA TYR A 178 15.50 5.09 -7.52
C TYR A 178 16.54 4.92 -6.40
N TYR A 179 17.81 4.81 -6.81
CA TYR A 179 18.96 4.88 -5.92
C TYR A 179 19.68 6.21 -6.11
N GLU A 180 19.84 7.01 -5.05
CA GLU A 180 20.44 8.34 -5.10
C GLU A 180 21.70 8.44 -4.23
N VAL A 181 22.72 9.15 -4.73
CA VAL A 181 23.92 9.53 -3.97
C VAL A 181 24.15 11.03 -4.05
N ASP A 182 24.44 11.66 -2.90
CA ASP A 182 24.92 13.05 -2.82
C ASP A 182 26.45 13.03 -2.89
N LEU A 183 26.97 13.22 -4.10
CA LEU A 183 28.41 13.09 -4.34
C LEU A 183 29.22 14.22 -3.68
N PRO A 184 28.83 15.51 -3.78
CA PRO A 184 29.54 16.59 -3.09
C PRO A 184 29.65 16.40 -1.58
N ALA A 185 28.61 15.89 -0.91
CA ALA A 185 28.67 15.63 0.53
C ALA A 185 29.78 14.62 0.88
N ILE A 186 29.83 13.49 0.17
CA ILE A 186 30.86 12.46 0.35
C ILE A 186 32.28 13.03 0.11
N LEU A 187 32.46 13.78 -0.98
CA LEU A 187 33.76 14.34 -1.35
C LEU A 187 34.27 15.38 -0.35
N ALA A 188 33.35 16.19 0.20
CA ALA A 188 33.64 17.22 1.19
C ALA A 188 34.10 16.62 2.53
N GLU A 189 33.45 15.53 2.97
CA GLU A 189 33.86 14.79 4.17
C GLU A 189 35.18 14.03 3.99
N GLY A 190 35.56 13.77 2.74
CA GLY A 190 36.77 13.01 2.44
C GLY A 190 36.60 11.50 2.65
N ASP A 191 35.35 11.01 2.71
CA ASP A 191 35.04 9.62 3.03
C ASP A 191 35.15 8.72 1.78
N CYS A 192 36.31 8.09 1.64
CA CYS A 192 36.58 7.15 0.55
C CYS A 192 35.74 5.87 0.63
N GLU A 193 35.33 5.44 1.83
CA GLU A 193 34.50 4.25 2.02
C GLU A 193 33.04 4.53 1.62
N ALA A 194 32.51 5.71 1.97
CA ALA A 194 31.23 6.19 1.46
C ALA A 194 31.24 6.30 -0.08
N PHE A 195 32.35 6.72 -0.68
CA PHE A 195 32.48 6.84 -2.13
C PHE A 195 32.31 5.52 -2.90
N ARG A 196 32.50 4.36 -2.26
CA ARG A 196 32.22 3.05 -2.90
C ARG A 196 30.77 2.98 -3.41
N TYR A 197 29.82 3.51 -2.64
CA TYR A 197 28.40 3.51 -2.99
C TYR A 197 28.11 4.32 -4.26
N PHE A 198 28.90 5.35 -4.54
CA PHE A 198 28.85 6.03 -5.83
C PHE A 198 29.55 5.20 -6.91
N TYR A 199 30.84 4.91 -6.72
CA TYR A 199 31.70 4.39 -7.79
C TYR A 199 31.23 3.04 -8.35
N TYR A 200 30.89 2.08 -7.48
CA TYR A 200 30.50 0.75 -7.91
C TYR A 200 29.13 0.70 -8.59
N PHE A 201 28.27 1.69 -8.37
CA PHE A 201 26.92 1.74 -8.95
C PHE A 201 26.84 2.54 -10.25
N PHE A 202 27.74 3.50 -10.45
CA PHE A 202 27.70 4.41 -11.61
C PHE A 202 28.84 4.20 -12.62
N ARG A 203 29.76 3.26 -12.37
CA ARG A 203 30.80 2.90 -13.37
C ARG A 203 30.26 2.00 -14.48
N GLU A 204 30.97 1.96 -15.60
CA GLU A 204 30.68 1.13 -16.77
C GLU A 204 30.52 -0.35 -16.41
N GLU A 205 31.42 -0.92 -15.60
CA GLU A 205 31.37 -2.34 -15.21
C GLU A 205 30.15 -2.69 -14.35
N ALA A 206 29.45 -1.70 -13.80
CA ALA A 206 28.21 -1.95 -13.05
C ALA A 206 27.09 -2.50 -13.96
N PHE A 207 27.12 -2.10 -15.24
CA PHE A 207 26.10 -2.41 -16.25
C PHE A 207 26.49 -3.56 -17.18
N LEU A 208 27.77 -3.90 -17.23
CA LEU A 208 28.30 -4.89 -18.17
C LEU A 208 28.50 -6.26 -17.53
N PRO A 209 28.41 -7.34 -18.32
CA PRO A 209 28.69 -8.68 -17.82
C PRO A 209 30.17 -8.82 -17.48
N ASN A 210 30.46 -9.34 -16.29
CA ASN A 210 31.80 -9.73 -15.87
C ASN A 210 32.29 -11.00 -16.60
N GLU A 211 33.47 -11.52 -16.24
CA GLU A 211 34.05 -12.74 -16.86
C GLU A 211 33.15 -13.99 -16.75
N LYS A 212 32.19 -14.00 -15.82
CA LYS A 212 31.21 -15.08 -15.64
C LYS A 212 29.87 -14.82 -16.33
N GLY A 213 29.72 -13.68 -17.01
CA GLY A 213 28.46 -13.25 -17.61
C GLY A 213 27.48 -12.62 -16.62
N GLU A 214 27.92 -12.27 -15.41
CA GLU A 214 27.08 -11.67 -14.37
C GLU A 214 27.21 -10.14 -14.40
N VAL A 215 26.10 -9.42 -14.32
CA VAL A 215 26.06 -7.95 -14.29
C VAL A 215 25.84 -7.48 -12.85
N PHE A 216 26.74 -6.65 -12.31
CA PHE A 216 26.72 -6.24 -10.91
C PHE A 216 25.36 -5.69 -10.46
N LEU A 217 24.78 -4.73 -11.19
CA LEU A 217 23.49 -4.14 -10.81
C LEU A 217 22.35 -5.16 -10.82
N GLU A 218 22.37 -6.13 -11.76
CA GLU A 218 21.40 -7.23 -11.80
C GLU A 218 21.58 -8.19 -10.62
N GLU A 219 22.83 -8.42 -10.17
CA GLU A 219 23.09 -9.20 -8.97
C GLU A 219 22.58 -8.51 -7.71
N VAL A 220 22.79 -7.20 -7.59
CA VAL A 220 22.29 -6.39 -6.46
C VAL A 220 20.76 -6.34 -6.46
N LEU A 221 20.12 -6.17 -7.63
CA LEU A 221 18.66 -6.24 -7.77
C LEU A 221 18.14 -7.62 -7.35
N ARG A 222 18.71 -8.69 -7.90
CA ARG A 222 18.31 -10.08 -7.60
C ARG A 222 18.54 -10.42 -6.13
N GLY A 223 19.66 -9.98 -5.55
CA GLY A 223 19.97 -10.15 -4.13
C GLY A 223 18.97 -9.42 -3.23
N SER A 224 18.65 -8.18 -3.58
CA SER A 224 17.65 -7.36 -2.89
C SER A 224 16.25 -7.98 -2.98
N ALA A 225 15.83 -8.44 -4.15
CA ALA A 225 14.55 -9.10 -4.37
C ALA A 225 14.44 -10.43 -3.61
N ASN A 226 15.52 -11.23 -3.61
CA ASN A 226 15.57 -12.48 -2.83
C ASN A 226 15.46 -12.21 -1.33
N TYR A 227 16.17 -11.20 -0.82
CA TYR A 227 16.07 -10.78 0.57
C TYR A 227 14.64 -10.32 0.92
N ALA A 228 14.05 -9.43 0.11
CA ALA A 228 12.68 -8.97 0.31
C ALA A 228 11.67 -10.12 0.32
N ARG A 229 11.82 -11.11 -0.58
CA ARG A 229 10.99 -12.31 -0.62
C ARG A 229 11.15 -13.19 0.62
N GLU A 230 12.38 -13.44 1.05
CA GLU A 230 12.65 -14.21 2.26
C GLU A 230 12.11 -13.52 3.52
N ILE A 231 12.28 -12.21 3.63
CA ILE A 231 11.69 -11.40 4.69
C ILE A 231 10.16 -11.47 4.64
N GLY A 232 9.54 -11.35 3.46
CA GLY A 232 8.09 -11.43 3.32
C GLY A 232 7.50 -12.78 3.76
N GLU A 233 8.13 -13.90 3.38
CA GLU A 233 7.71 -15.24 3.83
C GLU A 233 7.87 -15.42 5.35
N ASN A 234 8.99 -14.97 5.90
CA ASN A 234 9.23 -15.00 7.35
C ASN A 234 8.26 -14.07 8.10
N LEU A 235 8.00 -12.89 7.54
CA LEU A 235 7.07 -11.92 8.09
C LEU A 235 5.66 -12.49 8.11
N LYS A 236 5.22 -13.14 7.03
CA LYS A 236 3.93 -13.82 6.96
C LYS A 236 3.76 -14.77 8.14
N GLU A 237 4.69 -15.69 8.34
CA GLU A 237 4.69 -16.61 9.49
C GLU A 237 4.72 -15.86 10.83
N ASN A 238 5.54 -14.81 10.95
CA ASN A 238 5.63 -14.01 12.17
C ASN A 238 4.35 -13.24 12.50
N VAL A 239 3.61 -12.76 11.50
CA VAL A 239 2.31 -12.08 11.72
C VAL A 239 1.29 -13.08 12.25
N TYR A 240 1.24 -14.32 11.74
CA TYR A 240 0.39 -15.38 12.32
C TYR A 240 0.72 -15.65 13.79
N ARG A 241 2.01 -15.68 14.12
CA ARG A 241 2.48 -15.89 15.49
C ARG A 241 2.15 -14.71 16.39
N ALA A 242 2.34 -13.49 15.90
CA ALA A 242 2.01 -12.26 16.63
C ALA A 242 0.50 -12.17 16.89
N MET A 243 -0.33 -12.56 15.92
CA MET A 243 -1.78 -12.63 16.07
C MET A 243 -2.20 -13.56 17.21
N LYS A 244 -1.62 -14.77 17.27
CA LYS A 244 -1.87 -15.70 18.37
C LYS A 244 -1.50 -15.06 19.72
N LYS A 245 -0.31 -14.45 19.82
CA LYS A 245 0.19 -13.85 21.07
C LYS A 245 -0.65 -12.67 21.55
N VAL A 246 -1.07 -11.80 20.65
CA VAL A 246 -1.92 -10.65 21.00
C VAL A 246 -3.30 -11.13 21.45
N ALA A 247 -3.90 -12.09 20.75
CA ALA A 247 -5.20 -12.65 21.12
C ALA A 247 -5.15 -13.34 22.50
N GLU A 248 -4.12 -14.15 22.75
CA GLU A 248 -3.85 -14.74 24.07
C GLU A 248 -3.69 -13.67 25.15
N GLY A 249 -2.96 -12.59 24.85
CA GLY A 249 -2.73 -11.49 25.79
C GLY A 249 -4.00 -10.75 26.19
N PHE A 250 -4.93 -10.54 25.25
CA PHE A 250 -6.23 -9.95 25.56
C PHE A 250 -7.08 -10.85 26.45
N ILE A 251 -7.13 -12.15 26.15
CA ILE A 251 -7.94 -13.12 26.90
C ILE A 251 -7.33 -13.40 28.28
N ALA A 252 -6.00 -13.43 28.39
CA ALA A 252 -5.31 -13.65 29.65
C ALA A 252 -5.53 -12.51 30.67
N TRP A 253 -5.83 -11.30 30.19
CA TRP A 253 -6.11 -10.16 31.05
C TRP A 253 -7.57 -10.19 31.54
N ARG A 254 -7.77 -10.67 32.79
CA ARG A 254 -9.10 -10.98 33.34
C ARG A 254 -10.07 -9.81 33.36
N GLU A 255 -9.58 -8.59 33.56
CA GLU A 255 -10.39 -7.37 33.62
C GLU A 255 -11.01 -7.00 32.26
N ASN A 256 -10.55 -7.60 31.16
CA ASN A 256 -11.19 -7.44 29.85
C ASN A 256 -12.54 -8.17 29.77
N GLY A 257 -12.76 -9.19 30.61
CA GLY A 257 -14.01 -9.96 30.65
C GLY A 257 -14.30 -10.76 29.38
N LEU A 258 -13.25 -11.30 28.75
CA LEU A 258 -13.34 -12.02 27.48
C LEU A 258 -13.40 -13.53 27.73
N ASP A 259 -14.53 -14.16 27.37
CA ASP A 259 -14.69 -15.61 27.43
C ASP A 259 -14.23 -16.27 26.11
N PRO A 260 -13.13 -17.05 26.11
CA PRO A 260 -12.67 -17.74 24.90
C PRO A 260 -13.66 -18.80 24.40
N ALA A 261 -14.58 -19.31 25.23
CA ALA A 261 -15.58 -20.30 24.80
C ALA A 261 -16.65 -19.69 23.90
N ASP A 262 -16.93 -18.40 24.04
CA ASP A 262 -17.92 -17.68 23.24
C ASP A 262 -17.40 -17.35 21.82
N PRO A 263 -18.05 -17.83 20.74
CA PRO A 263 -17.68 -17.52 19.37
C PRO A 263 -17.70 -16.03 19.03
N GLU A 264 -18.64 -15.26 19.58
CA GLU A 264 -18.73 -13.81 19.31
C GLU A 264 -17.54 -13.07 19.94
N THR A 265 -17.18 -13.43 21.17
CA THR A 265 -15.97 -12.93 21.82
C THR A 265 -14.72 -13.25 21.02
N ARG A 266 -14.56 -14.48 20.51
CA ARG A 266 -13.40 -14.83 19.66
C ARG A 266 -13.34 -14.00 18.38
N ALA A 267 -14.47 -13.79 17.71
CA ALA A 267 -14.52 -12.95 16.51
C ALA A 267 -14.15 -11.49 16.82
N ARG A 268 -14.62 -10.94 17.95
CA ARG A 268 -14.24 -9.59 18.42
C ARG A 268 -12.75 -9.50 18.76
N VAL A 269 -12.20 -10.48 19.48
CA VAL A 269 -10.77 -10.52 19.82
C VAL A 269 -9.91 -10.59 18.57
N GLN A 270 -10.31 -11.42 17.61
CA GLN A 270 -9.64 -11.55 16.32
C GLN A 270 -9.63 -10.22 15.56
N ARG A 271 -10.80 -9.58 15.38
CA ARG A 271 -10.91 -8.28 14.69
C ARG A 271 -9.99 -7.23 15.31
N ASN A 272 -10.06 -7.05 16.63
CA ASN A 272 -9.25 -6.06 17.35
C ASN A 272 -7.75 -6.39 17.33
N THR A 273 -7.40 -7.68 17.35
CA THR A 273 -6.01 -8.12 17.19
C THR A 273 -5.46 -7.72 15.82
N MET A 274 -6.24 -7.94 14.75
CA MET A 274 -5.82 -7.55 13.40
C MET A 274 -5.61 -6.04 13.29
N ILE A 275 -6.54 -5.24 13.82
CA ILE A 275 -6.41 -3.77 13.88
C ILE A 275 -5.14 -3.34 14.62
N LEU A 276 -4.83 -3.96 15.77
CA LEU A 276 -3.61 -3.65 16.52
C LEU A 276 -2.33 -4.01 15.74
N LEU A 277 -2.31 -5.16 15.07
CA LEU A 277 -1.17 -5.54 14.22
C LEU A 277 -1.01 -4.59 13.02
N TYR A 278 -2.12 -4.10 12.44
CA TYR A 278 -2.08 -3.08 11.39
C TYR A 278 -1.47 -1.77 11.87
N ARG A 279 -1.80 -1.33 13.09
CA ARG A 279 -1.15 -0.15 13.70
C ARG A 279 0.36 -0.33 13.81
N PHE A 280 0.84 -1.50 14.25
CA PHE A 280 2.28 -1.77 14.35
C PHE A 280 2.97 -1.72 12.98
N LEU A 281 2.35 -2.31 11.97
CA LEU A 281 2.93 -2.29 10.63
C LEU A 281 2.91 -0.93 9.98
N PHE A 282 1.82 -0.18 10.14
CA PHE A 282 1.75 1.20 9.68
C PHE A 282 2.92 2.00 10.29
N LEU A 283 3.18 1.85 11.59
CA LEU A 283 4.31 2.51 12.25
C LEU A 283 5.67 2.04 11.73
N LEU A 284 5.88 0.73 11.57
CA LEU A 284 7.10 0.16 11.01
C LEU A 284 7.38 0.67 9.60
N TYR A 285 6.34 0.78 8.78
CA TYR A 285 6.43 1.31 7.42
C TYR A 285 6.64 2.82 7.42
N ALA A 286 5.90 3.55 8.26
CA ALA A 286 5.94 5.00 8.31
C ALA A 286 7.30 5.51 8.79
N GLU A 287 7.90 4.86 9.78
CA GLU A 287 9.29 5.13 10.20
C GLU A 287 10.30 4.68 9.12
N GLY A 288 10.09 3.51 8.51
CA GLY A 288 10.98 2.98 7.47
C GLY A 288 11.03 3.85 6.21
N LYS A 289 9.91 4.48 5.83
CA LYS A 289 9.80 5.39 4.68
C LYS A 289 10.12 6.85 5.01
N GLU A 290 10.61 7.14 6.22
CA GLU A 290 10.90 8.50 6.71
C GLU A 290 9.68 9.45 6.73
N LEU A 291 8.47 8.88 6.84
CA LEU A 291 7.22 9.65 7.01
C LEU A 291 7.08 10.09 8.45
N LEU A 292 7.54 9.24 9.37
CA LEU A 292 7.81 9.59 10.75
C LEU A 292 9.32 9.77 10.89
N ASP A 293 9.74 11.01 11.08
CA ASP A 293 11.14 11.40 10.94
C ASP A 293 11.95 10.97 12.17
N LEU A 294 12.69 9.87 12.05
CA LEU A 294 13.60 9.40 13.10
C LEU A 294 14.81 10.33 13.32
N ARG A 295 14.99 11.39 12.52
CA ARG A 295 15.99 12.44 12.79
C ARG A 295 15.51 13.47 13.81
N ASP A 296 14.20 13.57 14.04
CA ASP A 296 13.67 14.36 15.15
C ASP A 296 14.03 13.63 16.45
N GLU A 297 15.01 14.17 17.19
CA GLU A 297 15.53 13.53 18.40
C GLU A 297 14.45 13.31 19.45
N VAL A 298 13.46 14.20 19.54
CA VAL A 298 12.37 14.07 20.52
C VAL A 298 11.45 12.93 20.11
N TYR A 299 11.05 12.86 18.83
CA TYR A 299 10.28 11.74 18.32
C TYR A 299 11.01 10.42 18.53
N ALA A 300 12.26 10.34 18.07
CA ALA A 300 13.08 9.14 18.11
C ALA A 300 13.29 8.62 19.54
N SER A 301 13.54 9.51 20.50
CA SER A 301 13.85 9.14 21.89
C SER A 301 12.63 8.95 22.78
N SER A 302 11.47 9.54 22.46
CA SER A 302 10.31 9.56 23.36
C SER A 302 9.13 8.74 22.83
N TYR A 303 8.79 8.86 21.55
CA TYR A 303 7.55 8.31 20.99
C TYR A 303 7.76 7.15 20.03
N SER A 304 8.89 7.09 19.30
CA SER A 304 9.05 6.19 18.16
C SER A 304 8.79 4.71 18.48
N PHE A 305 8.16 4.02 17.54
CA PHE A 305 8.06 2.57 17.55
C PHE A 305 9.45 1.92 17.44
N ASP A 306 10.40 2.58 16.78
CA ASP A 306 11.81 2.20 16.75
C ASP A 306 12.44 2.11 18.15
N ARG A 307 12.13 3.06 19.05
CA ARG A 307 12.54 2.99 20.46
C ARG A 307 11.92 1.77 21.14
N ILE A 308 10.62 1.57 20.99
CA ILE A 308 9.87 0.49 21.64
C ILE A 308 10.43 -0.87 21.21
N LYS A 309 10.64 -1.12 19.91
CA LYS A 309 11.19 -2.39 19.42
C LYS A 309 12.63 -2.62 19.86
N LYS A 310 13.45 -1.57 19.97
CA LYS A 310 14.83 -1.66 20.49
C LYS A 310 14.87 -1.96 21.99
N GLU A 311 13.96 -1.37 22.76
CA GLU A 311 13.78 -1.70 24.18
C GLU A 311 13.39 -3.17 24.36
N VAL A 312 12.43 -3.65 23.56
CA VAL A 312 12.02 -5.07 23.54
C VAL A 312 13.21 -5.97 23.23
N ALA A 313 13.95 -5.71 22.15
CA ALA A 313 15.13 -6.49 21.78
C ALA A 313 16.18 -6.52 22.90
N THR A 314 16.44 -5.37 23.54
CA THR A 314 17.44 -5.25 24.62
C THR A 314 17.03 -6.03 25.87
N ARG A 315 15.74 -6.03 26.24
CA ARG A 315 15.27 -6.77 27.42
C ARG A 315 15.14 -8.27 27.20
N LEU A 316 14.95 -8.71 25.96
CA LEU A 316 14.91 -10.12 25.59
C LEU A 316 16.31 -10.72 25.46
N ASP A 317 17.23 -10.05 24.76
CA ASP A 317 18.51 -10.64 24.36
C ASP A 317 19.76 -9.89 24.88
N GLY A 318 19.57 -8.78 25.59
CA GLY A 318 20.68 -7.95 26.07
C GLY A 318 21.48 -8.58 27.21
N PRO A 319 22.63 -7.97 27.59
CA PRO A 319 23.52 -8.50 28.63
C PRO A 319 22.88 -8.67 30.00
N ALA A 320 21.77 -7.97 30.26
CA ALA A 320 20.97 -8.04 31.46
C ALA A 320 19.51 -8.40 31.13
N ALA A 321 19.30 -9.36 30.22
CA ALA A 321 17.97 -9.83 29.85
C ALA A 321 17.13 -10.22 31.08
N GLN A 322 15.99 -9.56 31.25
CA GLN A 322 15.06 -9.76 32.37
C GLN A 322 13.70 -10.29 31.90
N GLY A 323 13.49 -10.34 30.59
CA GLY A 323 12.18 -10.64 30.00
C GLY A 323 11.14 -9.58 30.35
N PHE A 324 9.88 -9.91 30.08
CA PHE A 324 8.73 -9.05 30.36
C PHE A 324 7.74 -9.77 31.28
N LEU A 325 7.10 -8.99 32.15
CA LEU A 325 6.11 -9.53 33.08
C LEU A 325 4.70 -9.42 32.47
N PRO A 326 3.84 -10.44 32.64
CA PRO A 326 2.50 -10.45 32.05
C PRO A 326 1.54 -9.43 32.68
N ILE A 327 1.85 -8.89 33.85
CA ILE A 327 1.00 -7.93 34.57
C ILE A 327 1.38 -6.46 34.34
N LYS A 328 2.56 -6.19 33.76
CA LYS A 328 2.97 -4.82 33.43
C LYS A 328 2.30 -4.36 32.13
N ARG A 329 2.09 -3.05 32.01
CA ARG A 329 1.43 -2.39 30.87
C ARG A 329 2.22 -1.20 30.34
N SER A 330 3.54 -1.19 30.53
CA SER A 330 4.39 -0.06 30.12
C SER A 330 4.43 0.08 28.60
N LEU A 331 4.57 -1.03 27.88
CA LEU A 331 4.59 -1.02 26.41
C LEU A 331 3.25 -0.54 25.84
N LEU A 332 2.13 -0.98 26.43
CA LEU A 332 0.81 -0.53 26.01
C LEU A 332 0.61 0.98 26.24
N SER A 333 1.14 1.52 27.35
CA SER A 333 1.09 2.96 27.63
C SER A 333 1.85 3.75 26.57
N ASP A 334 3.08 3.33 26.26
CA ASP A 334 3.93 3.99 25.27
C ASP A 334 3.29 3.95 23.87
N LEU A 335 2.72 2.81 23.49
CA LEU A 335 1.98 2.66 22.24
C LEU A 335 0.73 3.54 22.20
N SER A 336 0.01 3.67 23.30
CA SER A 336 -1.21 4.50 23.36
C SER A 336 -0.87 5.98 23.16
N ASP A 337 0.23 6.46 23.74
CA ASP A 337 0.72 7.82 23.51
C ASP A 337 1.17 8.03 22.06
N LEU A 338 1.87 7.06 21.47
CA LEU A 338 2.23 7.09 20.06
C LEU A 338 0.98 7.09 19.16
N PHE A 339 -0.01 6.23 19.40
CA PHE A 339 -1.25 6.19 18.64
C PHE A 339 -2.00 7.51 18.70
N ARG A 340 -2.08 8.12 19.88
CA ARG A 340 -2.70 9.45 20.06
C ARG A 340 -1.95 10.55 19.29
N LEU A 341 -0.61 10.49 19.27
CA LEU A 341 0.20 11.43 18.50
C LEU A 341 -0.05 11.30 17.00
N ILE A 342 -0.14 10.07 16.49
CA ILE A 342 -0.38 9.80 15.06
C ILE A 342 -1.80 10.18 14.65
N ASP A 343 -2.79 9.89 15.49
CA ASP A 343 -4.19 10.19 15.24
C ASP A 343 -4.46 11.71 15.19
N GLN A 344 -3.98 12.46 16.19
CA GLN A 344 -4.31 13.88 16.36
C GLN A 344 -3.26 14.84 15.79
N GLY A 345 -2.02 14.38 15.64
CA GLY A 345 -0.88 15.19 15.23
C GLY A 345 -0.38 16.15 16.32
N SER A 346 0.86 16.61 16.18
CA SER A 346 1.52 17.45 17.18
C SER A 346 0.87 18.82 17.35
N ARG A 347 0.33 19.40 16.25
CA ARG A 347 -0.36 20.70 16.28
C ARG A 347 -1.65 20.66 17.10
N SER A 348 -2.50 19.65 16.92
CA SER A 348 -3.75 19.52 17.69
C SER A 348 -3.48 19.27 19.17
N LEU A 349 -2.34 18.64 19.49
CA LEU A 349 -1.91 18.39 20.86
C LEU A 349 -1.17 19.57 21.50
N GLY A 350 -0.91 20.65 20.74
CA GLY A 350 -0.20 21.84 21.24
C GLY A 350 1.30 21.60 21.52
N ILE A 351 1.93 20.64 20.83
CA ILE A 351 3.35 20.28 20.99
C ILE A 351 4.15 20.46 19.69
N ASP A 352 3.61 21.17 18.71
CA ASP A 352 4.24 21.45 17.41
C ASP A 352 5.55 22.25 17.52
N GLY A 353 5.73 23.04 18.59
CA GLY A 353 6.99 23.70 18.91
C GLY A 353 8.10 22.77 19.44
N VAL A 354 7.79 21.50 19.73
CA VAL A 354 8.72 20.51 20.28
C VAL A 354 8.97 19.38 19.29
N ILE A 355 7.92 18.91 18.63
CA ILE A 355 7.94 17.80 17.68
C ILE A 355 7.00 18.09 16.52
N SER A 356 7.43 17.81 15.29
CA SER A 356 6.61 17.99 14.10
C SER A 356 6.15 16.64 13.55
N VAL A 357 5.00 16.17 14.03
CA VAL A 357 4.33 14.97 13.50
C VAL A 357 2.97 15.39 12.94
N PRO A 358 2.72 15.26 11.63
CA PRO A 358 1.40 15.50 11.07
C PRO A 358 0.44 14.44 11.60
N ALA A 359 -0.83 14.77 11.62
CA ALA A 359 -1.85 13.79 11.94
C ALA A 359 -2.13 12.93 10.71
N TYR A 360 -2.03 11.63 10.90
CA TYR A 360 -2.40 10.62 9.93
C TYR A 360 -3.77 10.08 10.37
N ASN A 361 -4.79 10.94 10.32
CA ASN A 361 -6.17 10.56 10.62
C ASN A 361 -6.76 9.77 9.43
N GLY A 362 -7.31 8.59 9.71
CA GLY A 362 -8.00 7.73 8.75
C GLY A 362 -8.93 6.73 9.42
N GLY A 363 -9.22 6.89 10.73
CA GLY A 363 -9.98 5.91 11.50
C GLY A 363 -9.17 4.76 12.10
N LEU A 364 -8.06 4.33 11.48
CA LEU A 364 -7.24 3.21 12.00
C LEU A 364 -6.74 3.46 13.44
N PHE A 365 -6.32 4.68 13.75
CA PHE A 365 -5.83 5.08 15.08
C PHE A 365 -6.93 5.74 15.94
N ASP A 366 -8.13 5.89 15.41
CA ASP A 366 -9.25 6.54 16.08
C ASP A 366 -9.80 5.64 17.20
N PRO A 367 -9.77 6.09 18.46
CA PRO A 367 -10.32 5.32 19.57
C PRO A 367 -11.85 5.19 19.54
N GLU A 368 -12.58 6.13 18.91
CA GLU A 368 -14.04 6.09 18.81
C GLU A 368 -14.51 5.02 17.82
N LYS A 369 -13.79 4.82 16.70
CA LYS A 369 -14.03 3.72 15.76
C LYS A 369 -13.60 2.35 16.31
N HIS A 370 -12.71 2.33 17.31
CA HIS A 370 -12.18 1.09 17.89
C HIS A 370 -12.30 1.04 19.43
N PRO A 371 -13.54 1.05 19.97
CA PRO A 371 -13.79 1.20 21.41
C PRO A 371 -13.28 0.02 22.24
N ASP A 372 -13.28 -1.19 21.68
CA ASP A 372 -12.75 -2.38 22.34
C ASP A 372 -11.24 -2.25 22.58
N LEU A 373 -10.47 -1.82 21.57
CA LEU A 373 -9.02 -1.56 21.74
C LEU A 373 -8.72 -0.42 22.70
N ALA A 374 -9.58 0.60 22.76
CA ALA A 374 -9.43 1.70 23.71
C ALA A 374 -9.67 1.27 25.17
N LYS A 375 -10.49 0.23 25.37
CA LYS A 375 -10.88 -0.28 26.70
C LYS A 375 -9.99 -1.43 27.18
N TRP A 376 -9.62 -2.35 26.29
CA TRP A 376 -8.92 -3.58 26.65
C TRP A 376 -7.46 -3.32 27.01
N THR A 377 -6.92 -4.18 27.87
CA THR A 377 -5.51 -4.17 28.28
C THR A 377 -4.82 -5.47 27.85
N ILE A 378 -3.52 -5.39 27.58
CA ILE A 378 -2.65 -6.52 27.29
C ILE A 378 -1.37 -6.41 28.13
N GLY A 379 -0.89 -7.56 28.60
CA GLY A 379 0.35 -7.66 29.36
C GLY A 379 1.60 -7.46 28.48
N ASP A 380 2.62 -6.82 29.04
CA ASP A 380 3.86 -6.50 28.33
C ASP A 380 4.57 -7.75 27.77
N SER A 381 4.42 -8.94 28.38
CA SER A 381 5.03 -10.17 27.84
C SER A 381 4.47 -10.55 26.46
N TYR A 382 3.14 -10.53 26.32
CA TYR A 382 2.48 -10.86 25.05
C TYR A 382 2.77 -9.81 23.97
N LEU A 383 2.74 -8.54 24.38
CA LEU A 383 2.99 -7.42 23.49
C LEU A 383 4.44 -7.37 23.03
N ALA A 384 5.41 -7.61 23.92
CA ALA A 384 6.82 -7.69 23.58
C ALA A 384 7.10 -8.82 22.58
N GLU A 385 6.52 -10.00 22.77
CA GLU A 385 6.66 -11.12 21.83
C GLU A 385 6.09 -10.78 20.45
N ALA A 386 4.91 -10.15 20.39
CA ALA A 386 4.31 -9.72 19.12
C ALA A 386 5.17 -8.66 18.41
N ILE A 387 5.66 -7.66 19.15
CA ILE A 387 6.56 -6.63 18.61
C ILE A 387 7.86 -7.25 18.12
N ASP A 388 8.44 -8.21 18.85
CA ASP A 388 9.66 -8.91 18.46
C ASP A 388 9.49 -9.68 17.15
N LEU A 389 8.40 -10.45 17.03
CA LEU A 389 8.07 -11.23 15.84
C LEU A 389 7.94 -10.35 14.60
N LEU A 390 7.32 -9.18 14.72
CA LEU A 390 7.18 -8.25 13.60
C LEU A 390 8.48 -7.48 13.32
N SER A 391 9.28 -7.18 14.34
CA SER A 391 10.42 -6.27 14.20
C SER A 391 11.72 -6.95 13.81
N ARG A 392 11.88 -8.24 14.15
CA ARG A 392 13.16 -8.95 13.98
C ARG A 392 13.00 -10.31 13.30
N SER A 393 13.99 -10.69 12.51
CA SER A 393 14.07 -12.01 11.88
C SER A 393 15.49 -12.57 11.90
N GLU A 394 15.61 -13.89 11.89
CA GLU A 394 16.91 -14.56 11.76
C GLU A 394 17.57 -14.28 10.39
N ALA A 395 16.77 -14.17 9.34
CA ALA A 395 17.22 -13.80 8.00
C ALA A 395 17.87 -12.41 7.96
N ALA A 396 17.34 -11.45 8.73
CA ALA A 396 17.93 -10.13 8.87
C ALA A 396 19.22 -10.12 9.72
N GLY A 397 19.46 -11.17 10.51
CA GLY A 397 20.58 -11.30 11.44
C GLY A 397 21.95 -11.60 10.81
N GLY A 398 22.00 -11.81 9.50
CA GLY A 398 23.25 -12.15 8.81
C GLY A 398 23.76 -13.53 9.22
N ALA A 399 23.02 -14.58 8.89
CA ALA A 399 23.60 -15.93 8.88
C ALA A 399 24.61 -16.01 7.72
N GLY A 400 25.90 -16.06 8.04
CA GLY A 400 26.92 -16.50 7.09
C GLY A 400 26.47 -17.80 6.42
N LYS A 401 26.43 -17.80 5.08
CA LYS A 401 26.05 -18.92 4.20
C LYS A 401 26.35 -20.30 4.81
N LYS A 402 25.31 -21.08 5.13
CA LYS A 402 25.31 -22.53 4.87
C LYS A 402 24.64 -22.78 3.51
N GLY A 403 25.25 -22.24 2.46
CA GLY A 403 24.99 -22.66 1.08
C GLY A 403 25.96 -23.78 0.73
N GLY A 404 25.48 -25.03 0.71
CA GLY A 404 26.29 -26.16 0.32
C GLY A 404 25.60 -27.49 0.56
N SER A 405 24.92 -28.00 -0.45
CA SER A 405 24.51 -29.40 -0.55
C SER A 405 25.74 -30.32 -0.46
N GLY A 406 26.02 -30.85 0.72
CA GLY A 406 27.09 -31.83 0.92
C GLY A 406 26.84 -32.63 2.19
N LYS A 407 26.41 -33.89 2.02
CA LYS A 407 26.46 -34.90 3.10
C LYS A 407 27.91 -35.05 3.54
N GLY A 408 28.26 -34.48 4.69
CA GLY A 408 29.58 -34.59 5.32
C GLY A 408 29.43 -34.72 6.82
N THR A 409 30.04 -35.76 7.37
CA THR A 409 29.89 -36.26 8.74
C THR A 409 30.24 -35.24 9.82
N ALA A 410 29.39 -35.19 10.85
CA ALA A 410 29.61 -34.46 12.09
C ALA A 410 30.91 -34.89 12.79
N ARG A 411 31.81 -33.93 13.04
CA ARG A 411 32.74 -33.95 14.16
C ARG A 411 32.84 -32.54 14.73
N GLY A 412 32.71 -32.47 16.06
CA GLY A 412 32.49 -31.25 16.83
C GLY A 412 33.67 -30.28 16.81
N GLY A 413 33.31 -29.02 16.87
CA GLY A 413 34.11 -27.88 17.28
C GLY A 413 33.14 -26.91 17.94
N ASP A 414 33.29 -26.78 19.25
CA ASP A 414 32.55 -25.90 20.14
C ASP A 414 33.18 -24.51 20.01
N ASP A 415 32.60 -23.66 19.16
CA ASP A 415 32.87 -22.22 19.11
C ASP A 415 31.55 -21.50 18.78
N GLY A 416 30.97 -20.89 19.81
CA GLY A 416 29.67 -20.22 19.76
C GLY A 416 29.67 -18.98 18.88
N ALA A 417 29.24 -19.12 17.63
CA ALA A 417 28.71 -18.02 16.84
C ALA A 417 27.18 -17.94 17.09
N ASN A 418 26.78 -17.12 18.06
CA ASN A 418 25.38 -16.83 18.34
C ASN A 418 24.82 -15.99 17.18
N GLY A 419 24.13 -16.62 16.23
CA GLY A 419 23.44 -15.91 15.15
C GLY A 419 22.25 -15.14 15.71
N GLY A 420 22.43 -13.85 16.01
CA GLY A 420 21.37 -12.99 16.57
C GLY A 420 20.32 -12.60 15.51
N LYS A 421 19.07 -12.37 15.94
CA LYS A 421 18.04 -11.82 15.05
C LYS A 421 18.37 -10.36 14.69
N GLY A 422 18.27 -10.02 13.40
CA GLY A 422 18.41 -8.64 12.91
C GLY A 422 17.06 -7.95 12.77
N PHE A 423 17.04 -6.61 12.71
CA PHE A 423 15.81 -5.86 12.45
C PHE A 423 15.40 -5.96 10.99
N VAL A 424 14.09 -6.10 10.76
CA VAL A 424 13.49 -6.15 9.43
C VAL A 424 13.42 -4.74 8.82
N ASP A 425 13.85 -4.60 7.57
CA ASP A 425 13.75 -3.34 6.82
C ASP A 425 12.43 -3.23 6.04
N TYR A 426 11.43 -2.62 6.68
CA TYR A 426 10.10 -2.40 6.10
C TYR A 426 10.08 -1.37 4.96
N SER A 427 11.12 -0.55 4.80
CA SER A 427 11.17 0.40 3.68
C SER A 427 11.20 -0.33 2.34
N THR A 428 11.75 -1.53 2.29
CA THR A 428 11.98 -2.28 1.05
C THR A 428 10.86 -3.26 0.70
N LEU A 429 9.86 -3.38 1.58
CA LEU A 429 8.72 -4.24 1.35
C LEU A 429 7.69 -3.54 0.46
N GLU A 430 7.33 -4.20 -0.63
CA GLU A 430 6.26 -3.77 -1.52
C GLU A 430 4.91 -3.85 -0.78
N ILE A 431 4.12 -2.79 -0.86
CA ILE A 431 2.84 -2.65 -0.15
C ILE A 431 1.86 -3.74 -0.61
N ARG A 432 1.88 -4.04 -1.90
CA ARG A 432 1.15 -5.12 -2.55
C ARG A 432 1.42 -6.49 -1.93
N HIS A 433 2.67 -6.78 -1.55
CA HIS A 433 3.04 -8.03 -0.86
C HIS A 433 2.42 -8.06 0.54
N LEU A 434 2.40 -6.94 1.26
CA LEU A 434 1.80 -6.87 2.58
C LEU A 434 0.29 -7.15 2.56
N GLY A 435 -0.41 -6.56 1.59
CA GLY A 435 -1.84 -6.84 1.36
C GLY A 435 -2.12 -8.33 1.28
N SER A 436 -1.33 -9.06 0.49
CA SER A 436 -1.50 -10.52 0.34
C SER A 436 -1.27 -11.34 1.62
N ILE A 437 -0.37 -10.89 2.50
CA ILE A 437 -0.10 -11.55 3.79
C ILE A 437 -1.34 -11.51 4.68
N TYR A 438 -1.99 -10.35 4.73
CA TYR A 438 -3.17 -10.12 5.58
C TYR A 438 -4.46 -10.62 4.99
N GLU A 439 -4.60 -10.57 3.68
CA GLU A 439 -5.68 -11.28 3.01
C GLU A 439 -5.63 -12.77 3.32
N GLY A 440 -4.43 -13.36 3.34
CA GLY A 440 -4.24 -14.72 3.84
C GLY A 440 -4.66 -14.90 5.30
N LEU A 441 -4.45 -13.91 6.17
CA LEU A 441 -4.87 -13.94 7.58
C LEU A 441 -6.40 -13.91 7.76
N LEU A 442 -7.14 -13.32 6.82
CA LEU A 442 -8.61 -13.30 6.85
C LEU A 442 -9.24 -14.67 6.64
N GLU A 443 -8.52 -15.64 6.05
CA GLU A 443 -8.99 -17.03 5.92
C GLU A 443 -8.99 -17.79 7.26
N TYR A 444 -8.37 -17.23 8.30
CA TYR A 444 -8.22 -17.88 9.60
C TYR A 444 -9.31 -17.45 10.57
N ASN A 445 -9.63 -18.35 11.49
CA ASN A 445 -10.53 -18.14 12.60
C ASN A 445 -9.85 -18.55 13.90
N LEU A 446 -10.09 -17.76 14.95
CA LEU A 446 -9.65 -18.08 16.30
C LEU A 446 -10.53 -19.20 16.90
N ALA A 447 -9.89 -20.30 17.29
CA ALA A 447 -10.53 -21.46 17.89
C ALA A 447 -9.87 -21.85 19.22
N VAL A 448 -10.59 -22.60 20.05
CA VAL A 448 -10.10 -23.20 21.30
C VAL A 448 -9.91 -24.68 21.06
N ALA A 449 -8.76 -25.22 21.47
CA ALA A 449 -8.47 -26.63 21.30
C ALA A 449 -9.24 -27.47 22.33
N ASP A 450 -9.99 -28.47 21.87
CA ASP A 450 -10.73 -29.38 22.76
C ASP A 450 -9.83 -30.47 23.39
N GLU A 451 -8.70 -30.75 22.74
CA GLU A 451 -7.67 -31.71 23.15
C GLU A 451 -6.28 -31.21 22.78
N ASP A 452 -5.22 -31.96 23.09
CA ASP A 452 -3.85 -31.59 22.73
C ASP A 452 -3.62 -31.75 21.21
N LEU A 453 -3.56 -30.62 20.51
CA LEU A 453 -3.43 -30.53 19.07
C LEU A 453 -2.02 -30.11 18.64
N VAL A 454 -1.57 -30.66 17.52
CA VAL A 454 -0.26 -30.35 16.92
C VAL A 454 -0.36 -30.24 15.41
N VAL A 455 0.54 -29.47 14.79
CA VAL A 455 0.56 -29.26 13.34
C VAL A 455 1.29 -30.41 12.61
N SER A 456 0.64 -31.04 11.64
CA SER A 456 1.18 -32.08 10.74
C SER A 456 1.17 -31.62 9.27
N GLY A 457 1.92 -32.26 8.36
CA GLY A 457 1.67 -32.10 6.90
C GLY A 457 2.61 -31.21 6.06
N GLY A 458 3.74 -30.73 6.61
CA GLY A 458 4.74 -30.00 5.80
C GLY A 458 4.21 -28.67 5.25
N LYS A 459 3.86 -28.60 3.95
CA LYS A 459 3.28 -27.40 3.29
C LYS A 459 1.76 -27.26 3.51
N ASP A 460 1.03 -28.37 3.60
CA ASP A 460 -0.44 -28.39 3.76
C ASP A 460 -0.86 -28.50 5.23
N ARG A 461 -0.11 -27.80 6.11
CA ARG A 461 -0.16 -27.89 7.59
C ARG A 461 -1.58 -28.18 8.11
N LYS A 462 -1.79 -29.10 9.05
CA LYS A 462 -3.11 -29.41 9.65
C LYS A 462 -3.01 -29.61 11.15
N TRP A 463 -4.00 -29.13 11.89
CA TRP A 463 -4.12 -29.41 13.32
C TRP A 463 -4.69 -30.81 13.51
N VAL A 464 -3.93 -31.69 14.17
CA VAL A 464 -4.33 -33.07 14.47
C VAL A 464 -3.96 -33.42 15.91
N PRO A 465 -4.65 -34.38 16.54
CA PRO A 465 -4.25 -34.89 17.85
C PRO A 465 -2.82 -35.43 17.86
N LEU A 466 -2.11 -35.31 18.98
CA LEU A 466 -0.73 -35.81 19.11
C LEU A 466 -0.59 -37.30 18.73
N ALA A 467 -1.58 -38.12 19.11
CA ALA A 467 -1.62 -39.53 18.79
C ALA A 467 -1.69 -39.80 17.27
N GLU A 468 -2.40 -38.94 16.52
CA GLU A 468 -2.46 -39.02 15.07
C GLU A 468 -1.16 -38.53 14.44
N PHE A 469 -0.57 -37.45 14.94
CA PHE A 469 0.71 -36.93 14.47
C PHE A 469 1.85 -37.95 14.57
N ASN A 470 1.85 -38.77 15.63
CA ASN A 470 2.85 -39.81 15.85
C ASN A 470 2.57 -41.12 15.09
N ARG A 471 1.36 -41.28 14.52
CA ARG A 471 0.96 -42.49 13.82
C ARG A 471 1.88 -42.78 12.63
N GLY A 472 2.57 -43.92 12.68
CA GLY A 472 3.47 -44.36 11.61
C GLY A 472 4.87 -43.72 11.60
N LYS A 473 5.23 -42.89 12.60
CA LYS A 473 6.60 -42.36 12.75
C LYS A 473 7.49 -43.37 13.44
N LYS A 474 8.74 -43.51 12.97
CA LYS A 474 9.75 -44.41 13.58
C LYS A 474 10.17 -43.98 15.00
N LYS A 475 10.02 -42.69 15.32
CA LYS A 475 10.26 -42.11 16.64
C LYS A 475 9.11 -41.16 16.92
N GLU A 476 8.36 -41.45 17.98
CA GLU A 476 7.31 -40.57 18.49
C GLU A 476 7.93 -39.31 19.07
N LYS A 477 7.29 -38.16 18.86
CA LYS A 477 7.64 -36.91 19.51
C LYS A 477 6.69 -36.66 20.68
N SER A 478 7.21 -36.16 21.80
CA SER A 478 6.38 -35.61 22.86
C SER A 478 5.79 -34.27 22.46
N PHE A 479 4.74 -33.82 23.16
CA PHE A 479 4.12 -32.52 22.95
C PHE A 479 5.12 -31.37 23.17
N GLU A 480 6.05 -31.55 24.12
CA GLU A 480 7.08 -30.60 24.49
C GLU A 480 8.15 -30.42 23.40
N GLU A 481 8.41 -31.47 22.60
CA GLU A 481 9.37 -31.46 21.48
C GLU A 481 8.84 -30.77 20.21
N ILE A 482 7.56 -30.36 20.20
CA ILE A 482 6.93 -29.64 19.10
C ILE A 482 6.99 -28.14 19.38
N GLY A 483 7.27 -27.34 18.35
CA GLY A 483 7.37 -25.89 18.47
C GLY A 483 6.11 -25.28 19.07
N GLU A 484 6.26 -24.23 19.88
CA GLU A 484 5.16 -23.57 20.59
C GLU A 484 4.02 -23.11 19.67
N PHE A 485 4.35 -22.62 18.48
CA PHE A 485 3.37 -22.17 17.47
C PHE A 485 2.80 -23.31 16.63
N GLU A 486 3.29 -24.53 16.83
CA GLU A 486 2.85 -25.75 16.14
C GLU A 486 2.14 -26.72 17.10
N ARG A 487 1.80 -26.26 18.31
CA ARG A 487 1.04 -27.01 19.32
C ARG A 487 0.03 -26.12 20.05
N ALA A 488 -1.04 -26.73 20.54
CA ALA A 488 -2.06 -26.09 21.38
C ALA A 488 -2.59 -27.13 22.38
N LYS A 489 -2.54 -26.85 23.68
CA LYS A 489 -3.11 -27.76 24.69
C LYS A 489 -4.61 -27.61 24.71
N ALA A 490 -5.30 -28.59 25.29
CA ALA A 490 -6.71 -28.45 25.59
C ALA A 490 -6.99 -27.13 26.36
N GLY A 491 -7.88 -26.29 25.82
CA GLY A 491 -8.21 -24.96 26.34
C GLY A 491 -7.38 -23.80 25.75
N ASP A 492 -6.30 -24.08 25.02
CA ASP A 492 -5.48 -23.05 24.39
C ASP A 492 -6.12 -22.53 23.10
N LEU A 493 -5.78 -21.28 22.76
CA LEU A 493 -6.14 -20.68 21.49
C LEU A 493 -5.25 -21.19 20.35
N TYR A 494 -5.86 -21.41 19.20
CA TYR A 494 -5.15 -21.69 17.96
C TYR A 494 -5.86 -21.09 16.75
N LEU A 495 -5.12 -20.93 15.66
CA LEU A 495 -5.65 -20.41 14.39
C LEU A 495 -5.95 -21.58 13.45
N THR A 496 -7.17 -21.66 12.95
CA THR A 496 -7.66 -22.69 12.02
C THR A 496 -8.37 -22.04 10.84
N THR A 497 -8.61 -22.79 9.75
CA THR A 497 -9.48 -22.35 8.65
C THR A 497 -10.77 -23.17 8.65
N ASP A 498 -11.78 -22.74 7.88
CA ASP A 498 -13.08 -23.42 7.76
C ASP A 498 -13.01 -24.89 7.32
N ARG A 499 -11.87 -25.35 6.78
CA ARG A 499 -11.66 -26.76 6.37
C ARG A 499 -10.86 -27.59 7.38
N GLY A 500 -10.47 -27.04 8.54
CA GLY A 500 -9.62 -27.72 9.53
C GLY A 500 -8.18 -27.94 9.07
N GLU A 501 -7.80 -27.35 7.94
CA GLU A 501 -6.46 -27.40 7.35
C GLU A 501 -5.85 -25.99 7.45
N ARG A 502 -4.57 -25.83 7.80
CA ARG A 502 -3.80 -24.69 7.26
C ARG A 502 -3.53 -25.01 5.79
N LYS A 503 -4.54 -24.84 4.93
CA LYS A 503 -4.29 -24.84 3.50
C LYS A 503 -3.18 -23.85 3.19
N ALA A 504 -2.30 -24.20 2.26
CA ALA A 504 -1.61 -23.19 1.48
C ALA A 504 -2.69 -22.25 0.94
N THR A 505 -2.67 -21.02 1.43
CA THR A 505 -3.71 -19.99 1.30
C THR A 505 -4.27 -19.96 -0.13
N GLY A 506 -5.60 -19.94 -0.25
CA GLY A 506 -6.29 -19.76 -1.53
C GLY A 506 -6.10 -18.36 -2.10
N SER A 507 -5.52 -17.44 -1.31
CA SER A 507 -4.86 -16.23 -1.78
C SER A 507 -3.64 -16.59 -2.64
N TYR A 508 -3.91 -16.97 -3.89
CA TYR A 508 -2.90 -16.92 -4.92
C TYR A 508 -2.48 -15.46 -5.04
N TYR A 509 -1.32 -15.14 -4.48
CA TYR A 509 -0.59 -13.91 -4.78
C TYR A 509 -0.65 -13.73 -6.30
N THR A 510 -1.39 -12.70 -6.74
CA THR A 510 -1.38 -12.31 -8.14
C THR A 510 -0.04 -11.62 -8.33
N PRO A 511 0.87 -12.17 -9.14
CA PRO A 511 2.14 -11.51 -9.37
C PRO A 511 1.92 -10.10 -9.90
N ASP A 512 2.76 -9.16 -9.44
CA ASP A 512 2.68 -7.75 -9.80
C ASP A 512 2.56 -7.53 -11.32
N TYR A 513 3.33 -8.28 -12.14
CA TYR A 513 3.25 -8.19 -13.60
C TYR A 513 1.88 -8.54 -14.19
N ILE A 514 1.10 -9.42 -13.53
CA ILE A 514 -0.27 -9.75 -13.96
C ILE A 514 -1.20 -8.59 -13.66
N VAL A 515 -1.07 -7.98 -12.49
CA VAL A 515 -1.86 -6.79 -12.09
C VAL A 515 -1.59 -5.66 -13.04
N ASP A 516 -0.32 -5.33 -13.27
CA ASP A 516 0.11 -4.22 -14.13
C ASP A 516 -0.43 -4.43 -15.56
N TYR A 517 -0.32 -5.66 -16.09
CA TYR A 517 -0.87 -6.00 -17.39
C TYR A 517 -2.39 -5.84 -17.46
N ILE A 518 -3.13 -6.34 -16.46
CA ILE A 518 -4.60 -6.24 -16.43
C ILE A 518 -5.01 -4.77 -16.38
N VAL A 519 -4.40 -3.98 -15.50
CA VAL A 519 -4.70 -2.54 -15.36
C VAL A 519 -4.40 -1.81 -16.66
N GLU A 520 -3.23 -2.02 -17.27
CA GLU A 520 -2.85 -1.37 -18.52
C GLU A 520 -3.84 -1.69 -19.66
N LYS A 521 -4.28 -2.95 -19.78
CA LYS A 521 -5.20 -3.38 -20.85
C LYS A 521 -6.67 -3.07 -20.59
N THR A 522 -7.05 -2.69 -19.37
CA THR A 522 -8.43 -2.37 -19.01
C THR A 522 -8.64 -0.87 -18.79
N VAL A 523 -7.84 -0.25 -17.92
CA VAL A 523 -7.92 1.18 -17.59
C VAL A 523 -7.30 2.04 -18.68
N GLY A 524 -6.20 1.58 -19.30
CA GLY A 524 -5.48 2.32 -20.34
C GLY A 524 -6.36 2.75 -21.52
N PRO A 525 -7.10 1.84 -22.18
CA PRO A 525 -8.00 2.22 -23.27
C PRO A 525 -9.03 3.28 -22.90
N VAL A 526 -9.55 3.25 -21.66
CA VAL A 526 -10.54 4.22 -21.17
C VAL A 526 -9.89 5.60 -21.00
N VAL A 527 -8.68 5.68 -20.42
CA VAL A 527 -7.94 6.95 -20.31
C VAL A 527 -7.69 7.55 -21.69
N GLU A 528 -7.26 6.74 -22.66
CA GLU A 528 -7.00 7.20 -24.02
C GLU A 528 -8.27 7.68 -24.75
N GLU A 529 -9.42 7.05 -24.49
CA GLU A 529 -10.71 7.52 -25.00
C GLU A 529 -11.08 8.87 -24.38
N ARG A 530 -10.97 9.03 -23.05
CA ARG A 530 -11.22 10.31 -22.37
C ARG A 530 -10.30 11.43 -22.86
N TRP A 531 -9.03 11.12 -23.10
CA TRP A 531 -8.09 12.08 -23.66
C TRP A 531 -8.49 12.51 -25.06
N LYS A 532 -8.89 11.59 -25.94
CA LYS A 532 -9.39 11.95 -27.29
C LYS A 532 -10.59 12.87 -27.21
N GLU A 533 -11.55 12.59 -26.33
CA GLU A 533 -12.73 13.45 -26.14
C GLU A 533 -12.35 14.83 -25.61
N ALA A 534 -11.48 14.90 -24.60
CA ALA A 534 -11.02 16.16 -24.02
C ALA A 534 -10.26 17.02 -25.05
N LEU A 535 -9.40 16.40 -25.86
CA LEU A 535 -8.69 17.09 -26.95
C LEU A 535 -9.64 17.65 -28.00
N LEU A 536 -10.71 16.93 -28.34
CA LEU A 536 -11.74 17.42 -29.27
C LEU A 536 -12.51 18.62 -28.71
N LYS A 537 -12.66 18.69 -27.38
CA LYS A 537 -13.36 19.77 -26.66
C LYS A 537 -12.43 20.89 -26.17
N ASN A 538 -11.11 20.71 -26.33
CA ASN A 538 -10.09 21.61 -25.79
C ASN A 538 -10.19 21.75 -24.24
N GLU A 539 -10.31 20.62 -23.56
CA GLU A 539 -10.40 20.46 -22.10
C GLU A 539 -9.13 19.80 -21.52
N SER A 540 -8.86 20.03 -20.24
CA SER A 540 -7.68 19.52 -19.53
C SER A 540 -7.57 18.00 -19.56
N LEU A 541 -6.36 17.48 -19.85
CA LEU A 541 -6.09 16.05 -19.76
C LEU A 541 -6.01 15.57 -18.32
N ILE A 542 -5.63 16.43 -17.36
CA ILE A 542 -5.69 16.11 -15.93
C ILE A 542 -7.15 15.81 -15.55
N GLU A 543 -8.07 16.72 -15.84
CA GLU A 543 -9.50 16.55 -15.53
C GLU A 543 -10.08 15.32 -16.25
N ALA A 544 -9.70 15.10 -17.51
CA ALA A 544 -10.09 13.91 -18.26
C ALA A 544 -9.62 12.61 -17.59
N THR A 545 -8.39 12.59 -17.06
CA THR A 545 -7.84 11.43 -16.36
C THR A 545 -8.57 11.18 -15.03
N LEU A 546 -8.82 12.23 -14.23
CA LEU A 546 -9.55 12.14 -12.95
C LEU A 546 -11.04 11.79 -13.11
N SER A 547 -11.58 11.94 -14.32
CA SER A 547 -12.94 11.52 -14.65
C SER A 547 -13.09 9.98 -14.74
N VAL A 548 -11.99 9.25 -14.91
CA VAL A 548 -11.99 7.78 -14.98
C VAL A 548 -12.31 7.20 -13.61
N LYS A 549 -13.25 6.25 -13.55
CA LYS A 549 -13.65 5.56 -12.32
C LYS A 549 -13.27 4.09 -12.43
N VAL A 550 -12.46 3.61 -11.50
CA VAL A 550 -11.97 2.23 -11.42
C VAL A 550 -12.59 1.56 -10.21
N LEU A 551 -13.26 0.44 -10.42
CA LEU A 551 -13.94 -0.32 -9.38
C LEU A 551 -13.35 -1.73 -9.28
N ASP A 552 -13.01 -2.13 -8.05
CA ASP A 552 -12.81 -3.54 -7.70
C ASP A 552 -13.95 -4.05 -6.78
N PRO A 553 -14.87 -4.89 -7.28
CA PRO A 553 -16.05 -5.33 -6.53
C PRO A 553 -15.77 -6.49 -5.55
N ALA A 554 -14.52 -6.95 -5.47
CA ALA A 554 -14.05 -7.96 -4.52
C ALA A 554 -12.59 -7.63 -4.16
N MET A 555 -12.37 -6.40 -3.67
CA MET A 555 -11.05 -5.78 -3.64
C MET A 555 -10.04 -6.46 -2.72
N GLY A 556 -10.50 -7.28 -1.76
CA GLY A 556 -9.62 -7.91 -0.79
C GLY A 556 -8.74 -6.87 -0.12
N SER A 557 -7.43 -7.08 -0.20
CA SER A 557 -6.42 -6.17 0.35
C SER A 557 -6.20 -4.86 -0.43
N GLY A 558 -6.94 -4.62 -1.51
CA GLY A 558 -6.76 -3.47 -2.40
C GLY A 558 -5.60 -3.63 -3.39
N HIS A 559 -5.16 -4.86 -3.64
CA HIS A 559 -3.97 -5.15 -4.45
C HIS A 559 -4.08 -4.63 -5.90
N PHE A 560 -5.24 -4.84 -6.55
CA PHE A 560 -5.53 -4.26 -7.87
C PHE A 560 -5.73 -2.74 -7.81
N LEU A 561 -6.34 -2.23 -6.74
CA LEU A 561 -6.55 -0.80 -6.55
C LEU A 561 -5.22 -0.05 -6.45
N VAL A 562 -4.24 -0.59 -5.74
CA VAL A 562 -2.88 -0.05 -5.69
C VAL A 562 -2.24 -0.01 -7.09
N GLY A 563 -2.35 -1.09 -7.86
CA GLY A 563 -1.84 -1.11 -9.25
C GLY A 563 -2.54 -0.07 -10.14
N ALA A 564 -3.86 0.11 -9.99
CA ALA A 564 -4.61 1.13 -10.70
C ALA A 564 -4.16 2.56 -10.34
N VAL A 565 -3.85 2.82 -9.06
CA VAL A 565 -3.31 4.10 -8.60
C VAL A 565 -1.96 4.39 -9.23
N GLU A 566 -1.05 3.43 -9.25
CA GLU A 566 0.29 3.61 -9.83
C GLU A 566 0.19 3.90 -11.35
N PHE A 567 -0.68 3.17 -12.05
CA PHE A 567 -0.95 3.40 -13.47
C PHE A 567 -1.54 4.80 -13.74
N LEU A 568 -2.60 5.18 -13.01
CA LEU A 568 -3.26 6.48 -13.16
C LEU A 568 -2.32 7.63 -12.76
N ALA A 569 -1.47 7.45 -11.75
CA ALA A 569 -0.48 8.44 -11.36
C ALA A 569 0.52 8.73 -12.49
N GLY A 570 1.00 7.69 -13.19
CA GLY A 570 1.82 7.86 -14.39
C GLY A 570 1.11 8.64 -15.49
N LYS A 571 -0.18 8.33 -15.74
CA LYS A 571 -1.01 9.06 -16.70
C LYS A 571 -1.30 10.50 -16.30
N LEU A 572 -1.46 10.78 -15.01
CA LEU A 572 -1.64 12.14 -14.49
C LEU A 572 -0.37 12.99 -14.66
N MET A 573 0.81 12.40 -14.47
CA MET A 573 2.08 13.10 -14.74
C MET A 573 2.22 13.42 -16.23
N GLU A 574 1.86 12.48 -17.11
CA GLU A 574 1.85 12.68 -18.57
C GLU A 574 0.83 13.78 -18.98
N ALA A 575 -0.36 13.76 -18.39
CA ALA A 575 -1.39 14.77 -18.61
C ALA A 575 -0.94 16.16 -18.13
N ALA A 576 -0.36 16.25 -16.92
CA ALA A 576 0.09 17.51 -16.34
C ALA A 576 1.14 18.18 -17.21
N GLU A 577 2.10 17.43 -17.73
CA GLU A 577 3.10 17.95 -18.65
C GLU A 577 2.47 18.56 -19.91
N ARG A 578 1.57 17.83 -20.58
CA ARG A 578 0.90 18.31 -21.81
C ARG A 578 0.07 19.55 -21.55
N ASP A 579 -0.67 19.58 -20.44
CA ASP A 579 -1.51 20.72 -20.05
C ASP A 579 -0.65 21.96 -19.71
N ILE A 580 0.52 21.78 -19.09
CA ILE A 580 1.50 22.86 -18.84
C ILE A 580 2.07 23.40 -20.16
N ASP A 581 2.41 22.52 -21.10
CA ASP A 581 2.96 22.89 -22.40
C ASP A 581 1.97 23.66 -23.26
N TRP A 582 0.70 23.26 -23.23
CA TRP A 582 -0.39 24.01 -23.87
C TRP A 582 -0.81 25.27 -23.10
N GLY A 583 -0.26 25.49 -21.90
CA GLY A 583 -0.55 26.65 -21.07
C GLY A 583 -1.95 26.64 -20.46
N TRP A 584 -2.57 25.46 -20.36
CA TRP A 584 -3.86 25.27 -19.70
C TRP A 584 -3.72 25.31 -18.18
N VAL A 585 -2.58 24.87 -17.65
CA VAL A 585 -2.28 24.89 -16.22
C VAL A 585 -0.87 25.45 -15.97
N GLU A 586 -0.69 26.11 -14.82
CA GLU A 586 0.61 26.56 -14.35
C GLU A 586 1.17 25.61 -13.28
N ASP A 587 2.43 25.19 -13.39
CA ASP A 587 3.11 24.52 -12.29
C ASP A 587 3.70 25.53 -11.30
N LYS A 588 3.27 25.42 -10.05
CA LYS A 588 3.77 26.12 -8.87
C LYS A 588 4.58 25.17 -7.97
N GLY A 589 5.01 24.04 -8.51
CA GLY A 589 5.72 22.97 -7.82
C GLY A 589 4.79 21.92 -7.20
N GLN A 590 3.53 21.85 -7.63
CA GLN A 590 2.54 20.92 -7.08
C GLN A 590 2.55 19.55 -7.75
N PHE A 591 2.97 19.46 -9.01
CA PHE A 591 2.87 18.22 -9.78
C PHE A 591 4.06 17.29 -9.50
N THR A 592 3.89 16.40 -8.52
CA THR A 592 4.84 15.33 -8.17
C THR A 592 4.19 13.95 -8.27
N SER A 593 5.00 12.89 -8.19
CA SER A 593 4.49 11.51 -8.09
C SER A 593 3.53 11.34 -6.91
N GLU A 594 3.87 11.91 -5.76
CA GLU A 594 3.03 11.87 -4.55
C GLU A 594 1.70 12.61 -4.76
N TRP A 595 1.70 13.75 -5.47
CA TRP A 595 0.45 14.42 -5.88
C TRP A 595 -0.39 13.50 -6.76
N ALA A 596 0.20 12.95 -7.82
CA ALA A 596 -0.52 12.14 -8.80
C ALA A 596 -1.17 10.90 -8.16
N LYS A 597 -0.47 10.21 -7.25
CA LYS A 597 -1.01 9.07 -6.49
C LYS A 597 -2.19 9.48 -5.59
N ARG A 598 -2.10 10.64 -4.93
CA ARG A 598 -3.18 11.16 -4.09
C ARG A 598 -4.41 11.51 -4.91
N GLU A 599 -4.26 12.24 -6.01
CA GLU A 599 -5.38 12.60 -6.88
C GLU A 599 -6.06 11.35 -7.48
N ALA A 600 -5.27 10.36 -7.90
CA ALA A 600 -5.82 9.09 -8.38
C ALA A 600 -6.71 8.43 -7.32
N VAL A 601 -6.25 8.32 -6.07
CA VAL A 601 -7.03 7.76 -4.97
C VAL A 601 -8.25 8.60 -4.62
N SER A 602 -8.11 9.92 -4.52
CA SER A 602 -9.18 10.83 -4.09
C SER A 602 -10.30 10.99 -5.13
N HIS A 603 -10.05 10.69 -6.41
CA HIS A 603 -11.04 10.88 -7.49
C HIS A 603 -11.46 9.59 -8.21
N SER A 604 -10.58 8.59 -8.34
CA SER A 604 -10.76 7.54 -9.36
C SER A 604 -11.00 6.15 -8.79
N ILE A 605 -10.66 5.89 -7.53
CA ILE A 605 -10.61 4.53 -6.96
C ILE A 605 -11.87 4.21 -6.16
N TYR A 606 -12.48 3.06 -6.46
CA TYR A 606 -13.65 2.51 -5.77
C TYR A 606 -13.44 1.04 -5.47
N GLY A 607 -14.01 0.57 -4.36
CA GLY A 607 -13.87 -0.83 -3.98
C GLY A 607 -14.99 -1.31 -3.08
N VAL A 608 -15.34 -2.58 -3.24
CA VAL A 608 -16.32 -3.27 -2.40
C VAL A 608 -15.72 -4.59 -1.94
N ASP A 609 -15.90 -4.93 -0.67
CA ASP A 609 -15.59 -6.25 -0.15
C ASP A 609 -16.64 -6.70 0.86
N LEU A 610 -16.88 -8.01 0.94
CA LEU A 610 -17.80 -8.59 1.91
C LEU A 610 -17.26 -8.45 3.34
N ASN A 611 -15.94 -8.61 3.50
CA ASN A 611 -15.27 -8.58 4.78
C ASN A 611 -14.82 -7.16 5.14
N GLU A 612 -15.38 -6.62 6.23
CA GLU A 612 -15.03 -5.32 6.79
C GLU A 612 -13.51 -5.15 7.01
N LEU A 613 -12.82 -6.21 7.46
CA LEU A 613 -11.37 -6.16 7.68
C LEU A 613 -10.56 -6.08 6.38
N ALA A 614 -11.09 -6.60 5.27
CA ALA A 614 -10.48 -6.44 3.94
C ALA A 614 -10.62 -4.99 3.47
N VAL A 615 -11.78 -4.36 3.70
CA VAL A 615 -12.00 -2.93 3.44
C VAL A 615 -10.97 -2.08 4.19
N GLU A 616 -10.76 -2.33 5.47
CA GLU A 616 -9.74 -1.63 6.26
C GLU A 616 -8.31 -1.89 5.76
N LEU A 617 -8.01 -3.12 5.32
CA LEU A 617 -6.71 -3.47 4.73
C LEU A 617 -6.47 -2.75 3.41
N ALA A 618 -7.50 -2.62 2.56
CA ALA A 618 -7.42 -1.86 1.33
C ALA A 618 -7.16 -0.37 1.60
N LYS A 619 -7.83 0.23 2.60
CA LYS A 619 -7.57 1.60 3.03
C LYS A 619 -6.12 1.79 3.47
N VAL A 620 -5.60 0.91 4.32
CA VAL A 620 -4.21 0.96 4.78
C VAL A 620 -3.24 0.84 3.60
N SER A 621 -3.48 -0.11 2.68
CA SER A 621 -2.62 -0.29 1.50
C SER A 621 -2.58 0.96 0.63
N LEU A 622 -3.74 1.58 0.35
CA LEU A 622 -3.80 2.83 -0.40
C LEU A 622 -3.11 3.98 0.34
N TRP A 623 -3.33 4.11 1.65
CA TRP A 623 -2.66 5.12 2.45
C TRP A 623 -1.14 4.98 2.38
N LEU A 624 -0.59 3.77 2.54
CA LEU A 624 0.85 3.54 2.46
C LEU A 624 1.42 3.91 1.07
N VAL A 625 0.62 3.84 0.01
CA VAL A 625 1.01 4.25 -1.35
C VAL A 625 0.94 5.77 -1.54
N THR A 626 -0.05 6.43 -0.93
CA THR A 626 -0.33 7.87 -1.11
C THR A 626 0.21 8.77 0.00
N ILE A 627 0.86 8.19 1.00
CA ILE A 627 1.31 8.91 2.18
C ILE A 627 2.41 9.92 1.81
N ALA A 628 2.21 11.15 2.25
CA ALA A 628 3.13 12.26 2.03
C ALA A 628 3.48 12.88 3.39
N LYS A 629 4.76 13.26 3.56
CA LYS A 629 5.34 13.69 4.84
C LYS A 629 4.57 14.80 5.55
N ASP A 630 3.84 15.65 4.82
CA ASP A 630 3.17 16.83 5.36
C ASP A 630 1.66 16.88 5.07
N LYS A 631 1.05 15.75 4.65
CA LYS A 631 -0.39 15.69 4.36
C LYS A 631 -1.09 14.60 5.17
N PRO A 632 -2.36 14.81 5.57
CA PRO A 632 -3.14 13.77 6.23
C PRO A 632 -3.46 12.62 5.26
N LEU A 633 -3.94 11.51 5.82
CA LEU A 633 -4.44 10.40 5.00
C LEU A 633 -5.76 10.81 4.33
N SER A 634 -5.95 10.40 3.07
CA SER A 634 -7.19 10.70 2.34
C SER A 634 -8.38 9.97 2.96
N PHE A 635 -9.55 10.60 2.98
CA PHE A 635 -10.79 9.97 3.45
C PHE A 635 -11.36 9.02 2.38
N LEU A 636 -11.51 7.73 2.71
CA LEU A 636 -11.86 6.68 1.74
C LEU A 636 -13.21 6.00 1.97
N ASP A 637 -13.91 6.26 3.08
CA ASP A 637 -15.11 5.47 3.46
C ASP A 637 -16.28 5.59 2.46
N HIS A 638 -16.35 6.71 1.73
CA HIS A 638 -17.36 6.92 0.69
C HIS A 638 -17.06 6.18 -0.61
N ARG A 639 -15.82 5.69 -0.82
CA ARG A 639 -15.36 5.00 -2.03
C ARG A 639 -15.07 3.51 -1.81
N LEU A 640 -14.58 3.16 -0.61
CA LEU A 640 -14.30 1.79 -0.19
C LEU A 640 -15.35 1.33 0.81
N LYS A 641 -16.19 0.38 0.42
CA LYS A 641 -17.39 0.00 1.18
C LYS A 641 -17.46 -1.49 1.49
N GLN A 642 -18.02 -1.81 2.64
CA GLN A 642 -18.39 -3.18 2.96
C GLN A 642 -19.72 -3.54 2.30
N GLY A 643 -19.78 -4.70 1.64
CA GLY A 643 -21.02 -5.24 1.12
C GLY A 643 -20.83 -6.46 0.24
N ASN A 644 -21.92 -7.19 0.04
CA ASN A 644 -22.00 -8.29 -0.91
C ASN A 644 -22.27 -7.73 -2.31
N SER A 645 -21.22 -7.62 -3.12
CA SER A 645 -21.28 -7.08 -4.48
C SER A 645 -22.26 -7.81 -5.41
N LEU A 646 -22.65 -9.05 -5.09
CA LEU A 646 -23.60 -9.85 -5.85
C LEU A 646 -25.06 -9.67 -5.43
N VAL A 647 -25.33 -9.05 -4.27
CA VAL A 647 -26.67 -9.02 -3.68
C VAL A 647 -27.13 -7.60 -3.41
N GLY A 648 -28.14 -7.17 -4.17
CA GLY A 648 -28.83 -5.91 -3.97
C GLY A 648 -29.90 -5.66 -5.02
N ALA A 649 -30.67 -4.59 -4.85
CA ALA A 649 -31.67 -4.17 -5.82
C ALA A 649 -31.18 -2.98 -6.65
N ARG A 650 -31.61 -2.93 -7.92
CA ARG A 650 -31.57 -1.68 -8.70
C ARG A 650 -32.79 -0.85 -8.33
N LEU A 651 -32.67 0.47 -8.37
CA LEU A 651 -33.78 1.37 -8.06
C LEU A 651 -34.97 1.13 -8.98
N SER A 652 -34.74 0.84 -10.26
CA SER A 652 -35.80 0.49 -11.22
C SER A 652 -36.62 -0.73 -10.81
N ASP A 653 -35.98 -1.72 -10.17
CA ASP A 653 -36.61 -2.99 -9.83
C ASP A 653 -37.56 -2.83 -8.65
N LEU A 654 -37.36 -1.78 -7.83
CA LEU A 654 -38.20 -1.48 -6.68
C LEU A 654 -39.65 -1.23 -7.08
N ILE A 655 -39.99 -0.87 -8.32
CA ILE A 655 -41.39 -0.63 -8.72
C ILE A 655 -42.26 -1.88 -8.56
N SER A 656 -41.68 -3.08 -8.69
CA SER A 656 -42.44 -4.32 -8.68
C SER A 656 -42.17 -5.14 -7.42
N TYR A 657 -43.23 -5.66 -6.79
CA TYR A 657 -43.08 -6.60 -5.69
C TYR A 657 -42.60 -7.97 -6.22
N PRO A 658 -41.46 -8.50 -5.75
CA PRO A 658 -40.88 -9.72 -6.30
C PRO A 658 -41.60 -11.02 -5.86
N GLY A 659 -42.51 -10.96 -4.89
CA GLY A 659 -43.16 -12.15 -4.31
C GLY A 659 -44.34 -12.74 -5.08
N GLU A 660 -44.82 -12.11 -6.16
CA GLU A 660 -45.86 -12.68 -7.04
C GLU A 660 -45.29 -13.16 -8.39
N LYS A 661 -46.01 -14.05 -9.09
CA LYS A 661 -45.64 -14.50 -10.45
C LYS A 661 -45.46 -13.26 -11.35
N ALA A 662 -44.20 -12.94 -11.66
CA ALA A 662 -43.79 -11.77 -12.41
C ALA A 662 -44.75 -11.47 -13.58
N ARG A 663 -45.50 -10.36 -13.49
CA ARG A 663 -46.05 -9.74 -14.70
C ARG A 663 -44.84 -9.17 -15.44
N THR A 664 -44.51 -9.76 -16.59
CA THR A 664 -43.50 -9.26 -17.52
C THR A 664 -43.79 -7.80 -17.85
N VAL A 665 -43.03 -6.89 -17.24
CA VAL A 665 -42.92 -5.50 -17.69
C VAL A 665 -42.03 -5.52 -18.93
N ALA A 666 -42.46 -4.88 -20.02
CA ALA A 666 -41.69 -4.83 -21.25
C ALA A 666 -40.33 -4.13 -20.99
N PRO A 667 -39.20 -4.67 -21.49
CA PRO A 667 -37.85 -4.21 -21.16
C PRO A 667 -37.45 -2.82 -21.71
N ASP A 668 -38.34 -2.10 -22.41
CA ASP A 668 -37.92 -0.99 -23.28
C ASP A 668 -38.00 0.42 -22.68
N GLN A 669 -38.32 0.59 -21.38
CA GLN A 669 -38.11 1.88 -20.68
C GLN A 669 -37.73 1.63 -19.22
N VAL A 670 -36.47 1.92 -18.84
CA VAL A 670 -36.03 1.95 -17.44
C VAL A 670 -36.67 3.15 -16.76
N THR A 671 -37.85 2.96 -16.18
CA THR A 671 -38.50 3.98 -15.35
C THR A 671 -38.04 3.82 -13.91
N LEU A 672 -37.53 4.89 -13.30
CA LEU A 672 -37.26 4.92 -11.86
C LEU A 672 -38.57 4.98 -11.06
N PRO A 673 -38.60 4.49 -9.82
CA PRO A 673 -39.76 4.65 -8.95
C PRO A 673 -40.11 6.12 -8.75
N SER A 674 -41.40 6.44 -8.64
CA SER A 674 -41.89 7.81 -8.48
C SER A 674 -41.32 8.55 -7.26
N PHE A 675 -40.95 7.83 -6.19
CA PHE A 675 -40.31 8.41 -5.00
C PHE A 675 -38.82 8.76 -5.22
N VAL A 676 -38.16 8.10 -6.17
CA VAL A 676 -36.79 8.43 -6.63
C VAL A 676 -36.89 9.61 -7.59
N SER A 677 -37.25 10.77 -7.04
CA SER A 677 -37.37 11.99 -7.83
C SER A 677 -36.00 12.47 -8.32
N PRO A 678 -35.93 13.21 -9.45
CA PRO A 678 -34.70 13.89 -9.85
C PRO A 678 -34.11 14.78 -8.75
N ARG A 679 -34.95 15.37 -7.89
CA ARG A 679 -34.51 16.14 -6.72
C ARG A 679 -33.84 15.29 -5.65
N PHE A 680 -34.36 14.09 -5.38
CA PHE A 680 -33.74 13.15 -4.46
C PHE A 680 -32.35 12.71 -4.97
N LEU A 681 -32.26 12.30 -6.24
CA LEU A 681 -30.96 11.94 -6.83
C LEU A 681 -30.00 13.12 -6.85
N GLN A 682 -30.46 14.32 -7.21
CA GLN A 682 -29.64 15.54 -7.15
C GLN A 682 -29.18 15.86 -5.73
N HIS A 683 -29.99 15.58 -4.70
CA HIS A 683 -29.59 15.77 -3.31
C HIS A 683 -28.50 14.76 -2.89
N LEU A 684 -28.67 13.48 -3.22
CA LEU A 684 -27.65 12.45 -2.93
C LEU A 684 -26.33 12.75 -3.65
N ILE A 685 -26.37 12.99 -4.96
CA ILE A 685 -25.19 13.34 -5.76
C ILE A 685 -24.59 14.65 -5.27
N GLY A 686 -25.44 15.63 -4.90
CA GLY A 686 -25.00 16.91 -4.36
C GLY A 686 -24.21 16.77 -3.06
N LYS A 687 -24.60 15.85 -2.17
CA LYS A 687 -23.88 15.55 -0.94
C LYS A 687 -22.56 14.83 -1.18
N ILE A 688 -22.52 13.88 -2.12
CA ILE A 688 -21.25 13.26 -2.53
C ILE A 688 -20.33 14.30 -3.19
N ARG A 689 -20.88 15.19 -4.01
CA ARG A 689 -20.12 16.28 -4.62
C ARG A 689 -19.60 17.28 -3.59
N GLU A 690 -20.40 17.65 -2.58
CA GLU A 690 -19.93 18.46 -1.42
C GLU A 690 -18.72 17.79 -0.78
N LEU A 691 -18.77 16.46 -0.62
CA LEU A 691 -17.67 15.69 -0.07
C LEU A 691 -16.43 15.67 -0.98
N GLU A 692 -16.60 15.51 -2.29
CA GLU A 692 -15.51 15.52 -3.28
C GLU A 692 -14.88 16.91 -3.48
N GLU A 693 -15.63 18.00 -3.27
CA GLU A 693 -15.14 19.37 -3.36
C GLU A 693 -14.30 19.80 -2.15
N ILE A 694 -14.40 19.10 -1.02
CA ILE A 694 -13.54 19.31 0.14
C ILE A 694 -12.14 18.76 -0.17
N GLY A 695 -11.09 19.54 0.14
CA GLY A 695 -9.71 19.12 -0.03
C GLY A 695 -9.28 17.97 0.90
N ASP A 696 -8.08 17.44 0.69
CA ASP A 696 -7.43 16.43 1.57
C ASP A 696 -6.09 16.95 2.12
N ASP A 697 -5.93 18.27 2.25
CA ASP A 697 -4.65 18.90 2.60
C ASP A 697 -4.50 19.19 4.10
N SER A 698 -5.62 19.17 4.84
CA SER A 698 -5.64 19.45 6.28
C SER A 698 -6.57 18.51 7.04
N LEU A 699 -6.28 18.30 8.33
CA LEU A 699 -7.16 17.50 9.20
C LEU A 699 -8.57 18.06 9.32
N THR A 700 -8.69 19.38 9.29
CA THR A 700 -9.99 20.05 9.37
C THR A 700 -10.85 19.69 8.17
N GLU A 701 -10.25 19.55 6.99
CA GLU A 701 -10.96 19.10 5.79
C GLU A 701 -11.32 17.62 5.88
N ILE A 702 -10.41 16.75 6.35
CA ILE A 702 -10.71 15.32 6.55
C ILE A 702 -11.86 15.12 7.53
N LYS A 703 -11.86 15.81 8.69
CA LYS A 703 -12.96 15.76 9.64
C LYS A 703 -14.26 16.29 9.04
N ARG A 704 -14.19 17.33 8.22
CA ARG A 704 -15.38 17.83 7.50
C ARG A 704 -15.91 16.80 6.51
N LYS A 705 -15.07 16.05 5.82
CA LYS A 705 -15.51 14.93 4.95
C LYS A 705 -16.21 13.84 5.75
N GLU A 706 -15.66 13.47 6.91
CA GLU A 706 -16.31 12.51 7.82
C GLU A 706 -17.70 13.00 8.26
N GLU A 707 -17.80 14.26 8.71
CA GLU A 707 -19.09 14.88 9.08
C GLU A 707 -20.11 14.86 7.93
N VAL A 708 -19.71 15.31 6.73
CA VAL A 708 -20.59 15.33 5.55
C VAL A 708 -21.02 13.92 5.16
N PHE A 709 -20.13 12.94 5.28
CA PHE A 709 -20.47 11.54 5.03
C PHE A 709 -21.45 11.00 6.06
N GLU A 710 -21.28 11.32 7.35
CA GLU A 710 -22.26 10.96 8.38
C GLU A 710 -23.61 11.64 8.16
N GLU A 711 -23.63 12.91 7.77
CA GLU A 711 -24.85 13.60 7.37
C GLU A 711 -25.54 12.85 6.21
N PHE A 712 -24.78 12.46 5.17
CA PHE A 712 -25.29 11.67 4.04
C PHE A 712 -25.88 10.32 4.49
N ARG A 713 -25.16 9.56 5.32
CA ARG A 713 -25.62 8.25 5.82
C ARG A 713 -26.89 8.34 6.66
N ASN A 714 -27.09 9.47 7.34
CA ASN A 714 -28.24 9.73 8.21
C ASN A 714 -29.41 10.45 7.50
N LEU A 715 -29.31 10.72 6.19
CA LEU A 715 -30.41 11.32 5.45
C LEU A 715 -31.67 10.44 5.52
N PRO A 716 -32.83 10.99 5.93
CA PRO A 716 -34.07 10.23 5.98
C PRO A 716 -34.43 9.56 4.65
N GLU A 717 -34.21 10.26 3.53
CA GLU A 717 -34.53 9.75 2.20
C GLU A 717 -33.61 8.58 1.82
N TYR A 718 -32.32 8.69 2.12
CA TYR A 718 -31.33 7.63 1.89
C TYR A 718 -31.66 6.38 2.71
N THR A 719 -31.85 6.55 4.03
CA THR A 719 -32.15 5.45 4.95
C THR A 719 -33.46 4.75 4.60
N ARG A 720 -34.51 5.50 4.22
CA ARG A 720 -35.79 4.94 3.76
C ARG A 720 -35.65 4.18 2.43
N ALA A 721 -34.96 4.76 1.45
CA ALA A 721 -34.74 4.12 0.15
C ALA A 721 -33.94 2.81 0.30
N ARG A 722 -32.88 2.82 1.12
CA ARG A 722 -32.09 1.64 1.47
C ARG A 722 -32.97 0.59 2.15
N ALA A 723 -33.80 0.98 3.12
CA ALA A 723 -34.66 0.02 3.81
C ALA A 723 -35.71 -0.64 2.90
N ILE A 724 -36.24 0.08 1.92
CA ILE A 724 -37.13 -0.49 0.89
C ILE A 724 -36.39 -1.45 -0.03
N ALA A 725 -35.17 -1.08 -0.46
CA ALA A 725 -34.33 -1.95 -1.26
C ALA A 725 -33.94 -3.23 -0.49
N ASN A 726 -33.74 -3.13 0.82
CA ASN A 726 -33.57 -4.28 1.71
C ASN A 726 -34.81 -5.17 1.72
N VAL A 727 -36.01 -4.60 1.86
CA VAL A 727 -37.27 -5.36 1.79
C VAL A 727 -37.40 -6.06 0.45
N HIS A 728 -37.17 -5.37 -0.66
CA HIS A 728 -37.23 -5.95 -2.00
C HIS A 728 -36.29 -7.16 -2.13
N THR A 729 -35.03 -6.96 -1.74
CA THR A 729 -33.99 -7.97 -1.88
C THR A 729 -34.24 -9.16 -0.94
N ALA A 730 -34.72 -8.92 0.29
CA ALA A 730 -34.97 -9.94 1.29
C ALA A 730 -36.06 -10.95 0.88
N VAL A 731 -36.96 -10.58 -0.02
CA VAL A 731 -37.98 -11.51 -0.54
C VAL A 731 -37.33 -12.71 -1.25
N TYR A 732 -36.23 -12.49 -1.98
CA TYR A 732 -35.47 -13.57 -2.61
C TYR A 732 -34.76 -14.50 -1.59
N PHE A 733 -34.68 -14.08 -0.33
CA PHE A 733 -34.13 -14.86 0.79
C PHE A 733 -35.22 -15.42 1.71
N GLY A 734 -36.48 -15.44 1.26
CA GLY A 734 -37.58 -16.06 1.97
C GLY A 734 -38.36 -15.13 2.90
N ASN A 735 -38.09 -13.82 2.87
CA ASN A 735 -38.96 -12.85 3.54
C ASN A 735 -40.28 -12.68 2.77
N GLU A 736 -41.39 -12.51 3.48
CA GLU A 736 -42.69 -12.28 2.85
C GLU A 736 -43.37 -11.06 3.45
N VAL A 737 -43.69 -10.08 2.61
CA VAL A 737 -44.54 -8.95 3.00
C VAL A 737 -45.92 -9.50 3.32
N LYS A 738 -46.39 -9.29 4.56
CA LYS A 738 -47.69 -9.82 4.99
C LYS A 738 -48.84 -8.90 4.54
N PRO A 739 -49.91 -9.46 3.96
CA PRO A 739 -51.09 -8.67 3.61
C PRO A 739 -51.76 -8.09 4.87
N THR A 740 -52.43 -6.95 4.72
CA THR A 740 -53.18 -6.35 5.83
C THR A 740 -54.54 -7.01 5.95
N THR A 741 -54.84 -7.58 7.12
CA THR A 741 -56.14 -8.20 7.41
C THR A 741 -56.94 -7.43 8.45
N TYR A 742 -58.25 -7.30 8.24
CA TYR A 742 -59.21 -6.77 9.22
C TYR A 742 -60.33 -7.78 9.40
N GLU A 743 -60.63 -8.16 10.65
CA GLU A 743 -61.65 -9.17 10.97
C GLU A 743 -61.51 -10.49 10.17
N GLY A 744 -60.26 -10.92 9.90
CA GLY A 744 -59.98 -12.15 9.17
C GLY A 744 -60.13 -12.05 7.64
N LYS A 745 -60.43 -10.88 7.08
CA LYS A 745 -60.46 -10.63 5.63
C LYS A 745 -59.24 -9.82 5.18
N VAL A 746 -58.66 -10.18 4.05
CA VAL A 746 -57.57 -9.40 3.42
C VAL A 746 -58.15 -8.09 2.90
N VAL A 747 -57.61 -6.97 3.40
CA VAL A 747 -57.98 -5.60 3.02
C VAL A 747 -56.96 -5.00 2.05
N LYS A 748 -55.69 -5.38 2.19
CA LYS A 748 -54.62 -5.08 1.22
C LYS A 748 -53.76 -6.30 1.00
N GLU A 749 -53.56 -6.65 -0.26
CA GLU A 749 -52.63 -7.70 -0.68
C GLU A 749 -51.17 -7.28 -0.44
N ALA A 750 -50.24 -8.24 -0.50
CA ALA A 750 -48.83 -8.00 -0.19
C ALA A 750 -48.17 -6.99 -1.15
N ASP A 751 -48.54 -7.02 -2.43
CA ASP A 751 -48.08 -6.08 -3.46
C ASP A 751 -48.50 -4.63 -3.16
N ALA A 752 -49.74 -4.45 -2.69
CA ALA A 752 -50.29 -3.15 -2.29
C ALA A 752 -49.66 -2.65 -1.00
N VAL A 753 -49.40 -3.53 -0.03
CA VAL A 753 -48.66 -3.19 1.20
C VAL A 753 -47.22 -2.80 0.88
N TYR A 754 -46.58 -3.51 -0.05
CA TYR A 754 -45.24 -3.15 -0.54
C TYR A 754 -45.26 -1.78 -1.26
N HIS A 755 -46.27 -1.52 -2.08
CA HIS A 755 -46.43 -0.22 -2.76
C HIS A 755 -46.73 0.93 -1.80
N ASP A 756 -47.45 0.69 -0.70
CA ASP A 756 -47.68 1.70 0.35
C ASP A 756 -46.34 2.19 0.95
N LEU A 757 -45.29 1.35 0.97
CA LEU A 757 -43.96 1.77 1.44
C LEU A 757 -43.40 2.91 0.60
N PHE A 758 -43.66 2.94 -0.72
CA PHE A 758 -43.20 4.02 -1.60
C PHE A 758 -43.80 5.36 -1.23
N TRP A 759 -45.10 5.35 -0.92
CA TRP A 759 -45.81 6.56 -0.51
C TRP A 759 -45.34 7.03 0.87
N ALA A 760 -45.03 6.11 1.77
CA ALA A 760 -44.49 6.42 3.10
C ALA A 760 -43.07 7.04 3.07
N VAL A 761 -42.30 6.89 1.98
CA VAL A 761 -41.01 7.59 1.83
C VAL A 761 -41.22 9.11 1.72
N ALA A 762 -42.21 9.52 0.94
CA ALA A 762 -42.58 10.92 0.71
C ALA A 762 -43.57 11.47 1.76
N GLY A 763 -44.16 10.59 2.57
CA GLY A 763 -45.10 10.90 3.64
C GLY A 763 -44.44 11.38 4.95
N ASP A 764 -45.28 11.67 5.95
CA ASP A 764 -44.83 12.09 7.27
C ASP A 764 -44.14 10.95 8.06
N GLU A 765 -43.51 11.29 9.19
CA GLU A 765 -42.79 10.30 10.00
C GLU A 765 -43.71 9.22 10.59
N ALA A 766 -45.00 9.52 10.80
CA ALA A 766 -45.97 8.57 11.33
C ALA A 766 -46.37 7.52 10.27
N GLU A 767 -46.48 7.92 9.01
CA GLU A 767 -46.73 7.01 7.88
C GLU A 767 -45.57 6.02 7.65
N TRP A 768 -44.33 6.45 7.83
CA TRP A 768 -43.15 5.57 7.77
C TRP A 768 -43.03 4.62 8.98
N ARG A 769 -43.33 5.11 10.19
CA ARG A 769 -43.20 4.30 11.42
C ARG A 769 -44.09 3.06 11.42
N ARG A 770 -45.29 3.15 10.84
CA ARG A 770 -46.26 2.05 10.84
C ARG A 770 -45.74 0.77 10.16
N PRO A 771 -45.26 0.78 8.91
CA PRO A 771 -44.65 -0.39 8.27
C PRO A 771 -43.31 -0.77 8.89
N ALA A 772 -42.48 0.20 9.32
CA ALA A 772 -41.17 -0.07 9.91
C ALA A 772 -41.23 -0.88 11.22
N LEU A 773 -42.36 -0.83 11.93
CA LEU A 773 -42.60 -1.61 13.14
C LEU A 773 -43.05 -3.05 12.87
N SER A 774 -43.39 -3.40 11.62
CA SER A 774 -43.87 -4.74 11.28
C SER A 774 -42.76 -5.80 11.37
N ALA A 775 -43.15 -7.03 11.71
CA ALA A 775 -42.20 -8.13 11.87
C ALA A 775 -41.45 -8.47 10.57
N TRP A 776 -42.15 -8.48 9.43
CA TRP A 776 -41.55 -8.77 8.13
C TRP A 776 -40.57 -7.68 7.66
N PHE A 777 -40.79 -6.42 8.07
CA PHE A 777 -39.88 -5.32 7.73
C PHE A 777 -38.59 -5.43 8.55
N ARG A 778 -38.70 -5.67 9.85
CA ARG A 778 -37.53 -5.90 10.72
C ARG A 778 -36.74 -7.13 10.30
N GLU A 779 -37.44 -8.21 9.91
CA GLU A 779 -36.80 -9.40 9.39
C GLU A 779 -36.07 -9.12 8.07
N ALA A 780 -36.65 -8.32 7.16
CA ALA A 780 -35.93 -7.86 5.97
C ALA A 780 -34.65 -7.10 6.30
N GLN A 781 -34.68 -6.18 7.29
CA GLN A 781 -33.48 -5.46 7.70
C GLN A 781 -32.44 -6.40 8.31
N ARG A 782 -32.87 -7.36 9.14
CA ARG A 782 -31.99 -8.38 9.73
C ARG A 782 -31.34 -9.26 8.67
N ILE A 783 -32.10 -9.74 7.67
CA ILE A 783 -31.57 -10.49 6.54
C ILE A 783 -30.56 -9.65 5.75
N ALA A 784 -30.85 -8.37 5.54
CA ALA A 784 -29.94 -7.47 4.83
C ALA A 784 -28.62 -7.28 5.57
N GLU A 785 -28.64 -7.18 6.90
CA GLU A 785 -27.45 -7.13 7.75
C GLU A 785 -26.66 -8.45 7.68
N ASP A 786 -27.34 -9.58 7.92
CA ASP A 786 -26.73 -10.93 7.90
C ASP A 786 -26.09 -11.29 6.56
N ARG A 787 -26.69 -10.83 5.45
CA ARG A 787 -26.23 -11.10 4.08
C ARG A 787 -25.41 -9.97 3.48
N SER A 788 -25.24 -8.88 4.23
CA SER A 788 -24.53 -7.66 3.82
C SER A 788 -25.00 -7.12 2.48
N PHE A 789 -26.31 -6.89 2.29
CA PHE A 789 -26.84 -6.37 1.03
C PHE A 789 -26.15 -5.07 0.61
N PHE A 790 -25.78 -4.98 -0.67
CA PHE A 790 -25.12 -3.84 -1.27
C PHE A 790 -25.91 -3.30 -2.47
N HIS A 791 -26.49 -2.11 -2.32
CA HIS A 791 -27.35 -1.51 -3.33
C HIS A 791 -26.56 -0.49 -4.16
N TRP A 792 -25.84 -0.96 -5.18
CA TRP A 792 -24.91 -0.18 -6.03
C TRP A 792 -25.36 1.25 -6.36
N GLN A 793 -26.61 1.43 -6.81
CA GLN A 793 -27.14 2.73 -7.21
C GLN A 793 -27.40 3.70 -6.05
N LEU A 794 -27.60 3.19 -4.83
CA LEU A 794 -27.70 4.00 -3.62
C LEU A 794 -26.32 4.24 -3.01
N GLU A 795 -25.42 3.27 -3.11
CA GLU A 795 -24.09 3.33 -2.52
C GLU A 795 -23.13 4.22 -3.33
N PHE A 796 -23.21 4.20 -4.67
CA PHE A 796 -22.37 5.04 -5.54
C PHE A 796 -23.24 5.86 -6.52
N PRO A 797 -24.12 6.75 -6.03
CA PRO A 797 -25.09 7.45 -6.86
C PRO A 797 -24.42 8.31 -7.95
N GLU A 798 -23.26 8.90 -7.67
CA GLU A 798 -22.47 9.72 -8.58
C GLU A 798 -21.90 8.94 -9.77
N VAL A 799 -21.74 7.62 -9.64
CA VAL A 799 -21.30 6.74 -10.72
C VAL A 799 -22.47 6.46 -11.66
N PHE A 800 -23.64 6.10 -11.12
CA PHE A 800 -24.79 5.67 -11.93
C PHE A 800 -25.66 6.80 -12.50
N PHE A 801 -25.63 7.99 -11.89
CA PHE A 801 -26.57 9.07 -12.23
C PHE A 801 -25.86 10.39 -12.57
N ALA A 802 -26.44 11.15 -13.50
CA ALA A 802 -26.02 12.52 -13.84
C ALA A 802 -27.25 13.39 -14.10
N GLY A 803 -27.33 14.58 -13.49
CA GLY A 803 -28.46 15.51 -13.68
C GLY A 803 -29.83 14.95 -13.25
N GLY A 804 -29.87 13.86 -12.48
CA GLY A 804 -31.09 13.13 -12.11
C GLY A 804 -31.55 12.08 -13.12
N ALA A 805 -30.74 11.76 -14.13
CA ALA A 805 -30.96 10.68 -15.09
C ALA A 805 -29.88 9.58 -14.94
N VAL A 806 -30.18 8.37 -15.42
CA VAL A 806 -29.23 7.25 -15.48
C VAL A 806 -28.20 7.54 -16.57
N LYS A 807 -26.91 7.33 -16.31
CA LYS A 807 -25.87 7.44 -17.33
C LYS A 807 -25.97 6.30 -18.34
N GLU A 808 -25.71 6.57 -19.61
CA GLU A 808 -25.66 5.51 -20.65
C GLU A 808 -24.53 4.51 -20.41
N SER A 809 -23.39 4.98 -19.88
CA SER A 809 -22.27 4.17 -19.41
C SER A 809 -21.87 4.62 -18.01
N PRO A 810 -22.47 4.03 -16.95
CA PRO A 810 -22.12 4.27 -15.55
C PRO A 810 -20.65 4.07 -15.22
#